data_AF-D4B4J4-F1
#
_entry.id   AF-D4B4J4-F1
#
_cell.length_a   1.000
_cell.length_b   1.000
_cell.length_c   1.000
_cell.angle_alpha   90.00
_cell.angle_beta   90.00
_cell.angle_gamma   90.00
#
_symmetry.space_group_name_H-M   'P 1'
#
loop_
_entity.id
_entity.type
_entity.pdbx_description
1 polymer ?
#
loop_
_entity_poly.entity_id
_entity_poly.type
_entity_poly.pdbx_seq_one_letter_code
_entity_poly.pdbx_strand_id
1 'polypeptide(L)'
;MRRGRRPALLSGVARHPAGGAASGRRSIIAGPDNALGRHGPPATEPTALVSSLLFPPTHHALFYLFFFFFFFFFFLLDPAAVEACSSTGVACTLACPTRSLRCPDANYGRRQLVAPPGLSGLAPTAGSYVSGQHYKGQPVTSTFALFFLLLLLLLLLQAHQSSSLYYILTPEQLYLSFYSVRTPSDCQIAPVRLRKQPDNSSIGRASYSKRESHTAITMQTKHFFSDPTHLVNSALHSLTLTNPSLAFDRQNKIIYRRPCKDTESKVSIISGGGSGHEPAFAGFVGKGMLTASVAGTIFASPSAEQVRRALLQRVDGSKGVLVIVMNYTGDVMNFGLAAEKGNAAGIKTEFFAISDDVGVGREKGGKVGRRGIGGGVMVLKIVGALAETGASLEEVYATAQLANNNLVSVGSSLEHVHVPGRDMPDPNSDDLVPHGEVEVGMGIHNEPGSHRMKVTAEEMIQTMLKQMLDQNDKERAFLKYSSSDRFVLLINNLGGVSTLELSALTAEVVLQLERDYKIKPVRTIQGTFLTSLNGMGFSISLLRLADTGLGAGKSFLELLDAPSEAVGWAAPIQTSTWDNQTSASFESASSPRAVEKPSNLTLDPAILKKVLSSGLDRVIKAEPLVTRYDTIVGDGDCGIGLQRGAEAILKEINDSSTPLTPDVLATLHRIIDVVENTMDGTSGAIYAIFLNALAHGLRAQDKSTPMSVTSTIWANALQHSLKALAKYTPAQPGDRTLMDALSPFINTLIETEDIRKAAEAASQGAEATKMMKASLGRAVYVGGEDEWVGKIPDPGAYGLSEFLNGIAEGI
;
A
#
# COMPACT_ATOMS: atom_id res chain seq x y z
N MET A 1 -40.81 11.56 -54.38
CA MET A 1 -39.41 11.82 -54.80
C MET A 1 -39.00 13.16 -54.20
N ARG A 2 -38.04 13.24 -53.26
CA ARG A 2 -36.58 13.27 -53.47
C ARG A 2 -36.08 14.34 -54.47
N ARG A 3 -35.65 15.48 -53.92
CA ARG A 3 -34.62 16.44 -54.36
C ARG A 3 -33.84 16.84 -53.07
N GLY A 4 -32.64 17.41 -53.07
CA GLY A 4 -31.66 17.75 -54.10
C GLY A 4 -30.37 18.23 -53.41
N ARG A 5 -29.21 18.24 -54.07
CA ARG A 5 -27.92 18.62 -53.42
C ARG A 5 -27.66 20.13 -53.42
N ARG A 6 -27.00 20.59 -52.34
CA ARG A 6 -25.90 21.60 -52.21
C ARG A 6 -25.31 22.24 -53.48
N PRO A 7 -24.57 23.39 -53.41
CA PRO A 7 -24.41 24.37 -52.31
C PRO A 7 -24.28 25.88 -52.74
N ALA A 8 -23.95 26.74 -51.76
CA ALA A 8 -22.92 27.82 -51.80
C ALA A 8 -23.27 29.32 -52.01
N LEU A 9 -22.93 30.09 -50.95
CA LEU A 9 -22.15 31.34 -50.91
C LEU A 9 -22.74 32.75 -51.22
N LEU A 10 -22.18 33.69 -50.44
CA LEU A 10 -21.93 35.14 -50.64
C LEU A 10 -22.98 36.22 -50.25
N SER A 11 -22.61 36.93 -49.17
CA SER A 11 -22.61 38.40 -48.95
C SER A 11 -23.89 39.24 -49.10
N GLY A 12 -24.25 39.94 -48.02
CA GLY A 12 -25.10 41.14 -48.03
C GLY A 12 -24.90 41.96 -46.75
N VAL A 13 -24.43 43.21 -46.87
CA VAL A 13 -24.15 44.12 -45.73
C VAL A 13 -25.21 45.20 -45.63
N ALA A 14 -25.77 45.41 -44.43
CA ALA A 14 -26.59 46.57 -44.08
C ALA A 14 -26.29 47.02 -42.63
N ARG A 15 -26.53 48.30 -42.31
CA ARG A 15 -25.99 48.99 -41.12
C ARG A 15 -27.01 49.19 -39.98
N HIS A 16 -26.47 49.42 -38.78
CA HIS A 16 -27.11 50.11 -37.65
C HIS A 16 -27.86 51.41 -38.04
N PRO A 17 -28.83 51.85 -37.22
CA PRO A 17 -28.51 52.84 -36.18
C PRO A 17 -28.48 52.29 -34.74
N ALA A 18 -28.21 53.18 -33.78
CA ALA A 18 -28.22 52.92 -32.34
C ALA A 18 -29.03 53.97 -31.58
N GLY A 19 -29.40 53.69 -30.33
CA GLY A 19 -30.02 54.63 -29.40
C GLY A 19 -29.97 54.11 -27.96
N GLY A 20 -29.54 54.96 -27.01
CA GLY A 20 -29.62 54.69 -25.56
C GLY A 20 -30.86 55.35 -24.95
N ALA A 21 -30.94 55.63 -23.65
CA ALA A 21 -30.10 55.32 -22.48
C ALA A 21 -30.92 55.56 -21.18
N ALA A 22 -30.36 55.23 -20.00
CA ALA A 22 -30.69 55.79 -18.68
C ALA A 22 -32.17 55.81 -18.20
N SER A 23 -32.56 54.93 -17.27
CA SER A 23 -32.62 55.22 -15.80
C SER A 23 -33.92 55.87 -15.27
N GLY A 24 -34.49 55.34 -14.19
CA GLY A 24 -35.63 55.92 -13.46
C GLY A 24 -35.84 55.26 -12.08
N ARG A 25 -36.39 56.00 -11.10
CA ARG A 25 -36.55 55.58 -9.68
C ARG A 25 -37.98 55.84 -9.17
N ARG A 26 -38.27 55.28 -7.97
CA ARG A 26 -39.41 55.53 -7.03
C ARG A 26 -40.65 54.66 -7.30
N SER A 27 -41.23 53.89 -6.36
CA SER A 27 -41.64 54.10 -4.93
C SER A 27 -42.85 55.05 -4.80
N ILE A 28 -43.92 54.75 -4.04
CA ILE A 28 -44.06 55.07 -2.58
C ILE A 28 -45.41 54.55 -1.99
N ILE A 29 -45.41 53.98 -0.75
CA ILE A 29 -46.42 54.12 0.38
C ILE A 29 -47.91 53.64 0.13
N ALA A 30 -48.75 53.21 1.09
CA ALA A 30 -48.81 53.24 2.58
C ALA A 30 -49.37 51.94 3.24
N GLY A 31 -49.33 51.89 4.58
CA GLY A 31 -50.23 51.08 5.44
C GLY A 31 -51.49 51.88 5.86
N PRO A 32 -51.95 51.90 7.14
CA PRO A 32 -51.29 51.52 8.40
C PRO A 32 -52.19 50.48 9.20
N ASP A 33 -52.37 50.38 10.53
CA ASP A 33 -51.95 51.18 11.70
C ASP A 33 -52.09 50.47 13.09
N ASN A 34 -51.50 51.10 14.12
CA ASN A 34 -51.82 51.12 15.58
C ASN A 34 -51.70 49.89 16.52
N ALA A 35 -51.39 50.03 17.84
CA ALA A 35 -50.50 50.97 18.60
C ALA A 35 -50.53 50.73 20.15
N LEU A 36 -49.63 51.42 20.88
CA LEU A 36 -49.59 51.72 22.35
C LEU A 36 -49.12 50.57 23.28
N GLY A 37 -48.38 50.78 24.40
CA GLY A 37 -47.73 51.95 25.05
C GLY A 37 -47.26 51.59 26.49
N ARG A 38 -46.59 52.41 27.34
CA ARG A 38 -45.89 53.72 27.22
C ARG A 38 -45.14 54.07 28.54
N HIS A 39 -43.89 54.60 28.47
CA HIS A 39 -43.14 55.37 29.51
C HIS A 39 -42.69 54.67 30.83
N GLY A 40 -41.64 55.10 31.55
CA GLY A 40 -40.66 56.19 31.28
C GLY A 40 -39.41 56.23 32.22
N PRO A 41 -38.27 56.82 31.75
CA PRO A 41 -36.97 56.98 32.46
C PRO A 41 -36.92 58.27 33.35
N PRO A 42 -35.82 58.68 34.05
CA PRO A 42 -34.39 58.29 34.01
C PRO A 42 -33.85 57.82 35.41
N ALA A 43 -32.56 57.79 35.82
CA ALA A 43 -31.26 58.35 35.38
C ALA A 43 -30.10 57.42 35.88
N THR A 44 -28.77 57.66 35.78
CA THR A 44 -27.91 58.85 35.48
C THR A 44 -26.77 58.53 34.48
N GLU A 45 -25.69 59.33 34.47
CA GLU A 45 -24.55 59.34 33.52
C GLU A 45 -23.20 59.60 34.27
N PRO A 46 -21.97 59.71 33.67
CA PRO A 46 -21.66 60.08 32.26
C PRO A 46 -20.52 59.31 31.50
N THR A 47 -20.60 59.43 30.16
CA THR A 47 -19.56 59.53 29.08
C THR A 47 -18.09 59.04 29.25
N ALA A 48 -17.33 58.61 28.20
CA ALA A 48 -17.63 58.19 26.81
C ALA A 48 -16.35 57.71 26.05
N LEU A 49 -16.56 57.18 24.83
CA LEU A 49 -15.73 57.28 23.60
C LEU A 49 -14.61 56.25 23.23
N VAL A 50 -14.59 55.94 21.91
CA VAL A 50 -13.57 55.27 21.05
C VAL A 50 -13.42 53.72 21.03
N SER A 51 -14.19 53.11 20.12
CA SER A 51 -13.77 52.22 19.01
C SER A 51 -12.99 50.89 19.21
N SER A 52 -13.61 49.82 18.69
CA SER A 52 -13.03 48.73 17.87
C SER A 52 -11.78 47.96 18.34
N LEU A 53 -11.98 46.73 18.81
CA LEU A 53 -11.32 45.52 18.27
C LEU A 53 -12.08 44.26 18.74
N LEU A 54 -12.22 43.25 17.88
CA LEU A 54 -12.85 41.95 18.18
C LEU A 54 -11.86 40.83 17.85
N PHE A 55 -11.54 39.99 18.84
CA PHE A 55 -10.86 38.71 18.63
C PHE A 55 -11.41 37.64 19.60
N PRO A 56 -11.66 36.40 19.13
CA PRO A 56 -12.18 35.29 19.94
C PRO A 56 -11.07 34.49 20.65
N PRO A 57 -11.39 33.62 21.64
CA PRO A 57 -10.41 32.97 22.49
C PRO A 57 -10.06 31.52 22.08
N THR A 58 -8.77 31.20 21.90
CA THR A 58 -8.24 29.81 21.95
C THR A 58 -6.75 29.75 22.36
N HIS A 59 -6.45 29.72 23.66
CA HIS A 59 -5.12 29.33 24.18
C HIS A 59 -5.23 28.62 25.54
N HIS A 60 -5.60 27.33 25.55
CA HIS A 60 -5.61 26.48 26.76
C HIS A 60 -4.90 25.12 26.60
N ALA A 61 -4.49 24.73 25.39
CA ALA A 61 -3.82 23.44 25.16
C ALA A 61 -2.33 23.41 25.60
N LEU A 62 -1.63 24.55 25.52
CA LEU A 62 -0.18 24.61 25.76
C LEU A 62 0.22 24.54 27.26
N PHE A 63 -0.68 24.90 28.17
CA PHE A 63 -0.34 24.96 29.61
C PHE A 63 -0.20 23.58 30.26
N TYR A 64 -0.94 22.58 29.77
CA TYR A 64 -0.89 21.21 30.29
C TYR A 64 0.33 20.42 29.80
N LEU A 65 0.84 20.71 28.60
CA LEU A 65 2.00 20.01 28.04
C LEU A 65 3.29 20.35 28.79
N PHE A 66 3.43 21.61 29.23
CA PHE A 66 4.63 22.10 29.91
C PHE A 66 4.81 21.51 31.33
N PHE A 67 3.70 21.25 32.03
CA PHE A 67 3.73 20.70 33.39
C PHE A 67 4.13 19.21 33.43
N PHE A 68 3.81 18.45 32.38
CA PHE A 68 4.13 17.02 32.30
C PHE A 68 5.63 16.75 32.09
N PHE A 69 6.31 17.60 31.30
CA PHE A 69 7.75 17.47 31.05
C PHE A 69 8.61 17.75 32.30
N PHE A 70 8.21 18.71 33.13
CA PHE A 70 9.01 19.12 34.29
C PHE A 70 9.03 18.06 35.41
N PHE A 71 7.95 17.27 35.54
CA PHE A 71 7.86 16.22 36.58
C PHE A 71 8.69 14.97 36.25
N PHE A 72 8.89 14.67 34.96
CA PHE A 72 9.61 13.47 34.53
C PHE A 72 11.13 13.57 34.70
N PHE A 73 11.68 14.79 34.65
CA PHE A 73 13.13 15.03 34.74
C PHE A 73 13.70 14.88 36.15
N PHE A 74 12.88 15.02 37.19
CA PHE A 74 13.34 15.03 38.59
C PHE A 74 13.60 13.62 39.17
N PHE A 75 13.12 12.56 38.51
CA PHE A 75 13.25 11.16 38.97
C PHE A 75 14.44 10.39 38.37
N LEU A 76 15.27 11.04 37.54
CA LEU A 76 16.37 10.41 36.80
C LEU A 76 17.77 10.67 37.39
N LEU A 77 17.88 11.32 38.55
CA LEU A 77 19.16 11.84 39.09
C LEU A 77 19.48 11.48 40.56
N ASP A 78 18.69 10.64 41.24
CA ASP A 78 19.03 10.14 42.58
C ASP A 78 18.69 8.64 42.77
N PRO A 79 19.69 7.74 42.83
CA PRO A 79 19.49 6.32 43.10
C PRO A 79 19.11 5.97 44.56
N ALA A 80 19.20 6.90 45.52
CA ALA A 80 19.09 6.58 46.95
C ALA A 80 17.65 6.64 47.53
N ALA A 81 16.69 7.21 46.80
CA ALA A 81 15.36 7.57 47.35
C ALA A 81 14.32 6.42 47.43
N VAL A 82 14.67 5.18 47.05
CA VAL A 82 13.69 4.10 46.82
C VAL A 82 13.43 3.20 48.05
N GLU A 83 14.33 3.15 49.03
CA GLU A 83 14.30 2.13 50.10
C GLU A 83 13.53 2.55 51.38
N ALA A 84 12.75 3.64 51.33
CA ALA A 84 12.14 4.27 52.51
C ALA A 84 10.60 4.48 52.45
N CYS A 85 9.84 3.56 51.83
CA CYS A 85 8.37 3.65 51.85
C CYS A 85 7.61 2.31 51.78
N SER A 86 8.00 1.32 52.58
CA SER A 86 7.36 -0.01 52.66
C SER A 86 6.78 -0.36 54.03
N SER A 87 6.50 0.63 54.88
CA SER A 87 6.04 0.38 56.26
C SER A 87 5.09 1.44 56.84
N THR A 88 3.87 1.55 56.31
CA THR A 88 2.64 1.90 57.08
C THR A 88 1.42 1.84 56.16
N GLY A 89 0.32 1.25 56.63
CA GLY A 89 -0.93 1.16 55.86
C GLY A 89 -2.10 1.79 56.60
N VAL A 90 -2.63 2.88 56.07
CA VAL A 90 -3.97 3.42 56.37
C VAL A 90 -4.58 3.93 55.07
N ALA A 91 -5.86 3.63 54.83
CA ALA A 91 -6.56 4.03 53.62
C ALA A 91 -7.25 5.40 53.76
N CYS A 92 -7.49 6.08 52.63
CA CYS A 92 -8.59 7.04 52.55
C CYS A 92 -9.17 7.10 51.12
N THR A 93 -10.46 7.40 51.03
CA THR A 93 -11.29 7.28 49.82
C THR A 93 -11.38 8.58 49.02
N LEU A 94 -11.62 8.48 47.70
CA LEU A 94 -12.46 9.43 46.97
C LEU A 94 -13.18 8.71 45.80
N ALA A 95 -14.29 9.28 45.31
CA ALA A 95 -15.36 8.52 44.66
C ALA A 95 -15.54 8.80 43.14
N CYS A 96 -16.09 7.81 42.43
CA CYS A 96 -16.52 7.93 41.04
C CYS A 96 -18.06 8.08 40.96
N PRO A 97 -18.61 9.09 40.24
CA PRO A 97 -20.05 9.28 40.14
C PRO A 97 -20.65 8.54 38.93
N THR A 98 -21.54 7.58 39.18
CA THR A 98 -22.52 7.11 38.19
C THR A 98 -23.92 7.28 38.76
N ARG A 99 -24.88 7.75 37.93
CA ARG A 99 -26.27 7.99 38.34
C ARG A 99 -27.22 7.03 37.60
N SER A 100 -28.18 6.50 38.33
CA SER A 100 -29.00 5.37 37.92
C SER A 100 -30.20 5.76 37.04
N LEU A 101 -30.61 4.81 36.20
CA LEU A 101 -32.01 4.57 35.86
C LEU A 101 -32.37 3.12 36.23
N ARG A 102 -33.63 2.88 36.58
CA ARG A 102 -34.12 1.61 37.14
C ARG A 102 -35.07 0.92 36.16
N CYS A 103 -35.06 -0.42 36.16
CA CYS A 103 -36.22 -1.25 35.85
C CYS A 103 -36.39 -2.32 36.96
N PRO A 104 -37.62 -2.84 37.20
CA PRO A 104 -37.95 -3.56 38.42
C PRO A 104 -37.81 -5.09 38.34
N ASP A 105 -38.09 -5.74 39.48
CA ASP A 105 -37.86 -7.14 39.81
C ASP A 105 -38.54 -8.17 38.89
N ALA A 106 -37.89 -9.33 38.75
CA ALA A 106 -38.47 -10.55 38.18
C ALA A 106 -38.92 -11.50 39.30
N ASN A 107 -40.08 -12.15 39.14
CA ASN A 107 -40.51 -13.21 40.06
C ASN A 107 -41.50 -14.19 39.39
N TYR A 108 -41.59 -15.42 39.93
CA TYR A 108 -42.40 -16.58 39.49
C TYR A 108 -42.10 -17.25 38.12
N GLY A 109 -42.21 -18.59 38.09
CA GLY A 109 -42.39 -19.36 36.84
C GLY A 109 -41.68 -20.72 36.73
N ARG A 110 -42.10 -21.77 37.45
CA ARG A 110 -41.60 -23.15 37.20
C ARG A 110 -42.25 -23.79 35.96
N ARG A 111 -41.44 -24.43 35.11
CA ARG A 111 -41.64 -25.77 34.48
C ARG A 111 -40.36 -26.13 33.70
N GLN A 112 -39.63 -27.17 34.11
CA GLN A 112 -39.74 -28.56 33.62
C GLN A 112 -39.44 -28.74 32.13
N LEU A 113 -38.27 -29.31 31.83
CA LEU A 113 -38.06 -30.21 30.69
C LEU A 113 -36.87 -31.17 30.95
N VAL A 114 -37.22 -32.46 30.98
CA VAL A 114 -36.47 -33.71 30.68
C VAL A 114 -34.95 -33.64 30.45
N ALA A 115 -34.22 -34.59 31.06
CA ALA A 115 -32.80 -34.88 30.80
C ALA A 115 -32.59 -36.31 30.24
N PRO A 116 -31.52 -36.56 29.46
CA PRO A 116 -30.97 -37.90 29.21
C PRO A 116 -29.76 -38.22 30.15
N PRO A 117 -29.56 -39.48 30.58
CA PRO A 117 -28.43 -39.88 31.42
C PRO A 117 -27.24 -40.48 30.63
N GLY A 118 -26.04 -40.43 31.21
CA GLY A 118 -24.85 -41.15 30.73
C GLY A 118 -23.62 -40.91 31.63
N LEU A 119 -23.13 -41.96 32.32
CA LEU A 119 -22.11 -41.86 33.37
C LEU A 119 -20.93 -42.81 33.14
N SER A 120 -19.71 -42.26 33.10
CA SER A 120 -18.42 -42.88 33.46
C SER A 120 -17.33 -41.79 33.33
N GLY A 121 -16.65 -41.35 34.40
CA GLY A 121 -15.38 -41.93 34.89
C GLY A 121 -14.17 -41.35 34.12
N LEU A 122 -13.11 -40.80 34.71
CA LEU A 122 -12.55 -40.86 36.07
C LEU A 122 -11.88 -39.53 36.48
N ALA A 123 -11.54 -39.38 37.76
CA ALA A 123 -10.70 -38.33 38.34
C ALA A 123 -10.18 -38.80 39.73
N PRO A 124 -9.22 -38.12 40.41
CA PRO A 124 -8.20 -37.18 39.94
C PRO A 124 -6.76 -37.59 40.39
N THR A 125 -5.74 -36.82 39.98
CA THR A 125 -4.50 -36.63 40.77
C THR A 125 -4.16 -35.13 40.81
N ALA A 126 -3.55 -34.66 41.90
CA ALA A 126 -3.34 -33.24 42.15
C ALA A 126 -2.00 -32.95 42.83
N GLY A 127 -1.48 -31.73 42.61
CA GLY A 127 -0.65 -31.03 43.59
C GLY A 127 0.84 -30.83 43.25
N SER A 128 1.17 -29.65 42.74
CA SER A 128 2.24 -28.82 43.30
C SER A 128 2.08 -27.35 42.89
N TYR A 129 2.14 -26.44 43.87
CA TYR A 129 2.23 -24.98 43.69
C TYR A 129 3.64 -24.55 44.14
N VAL A 130 4.15 -23.42 43.60
CA VAL A 130 4.76 -22.28 44.34
C VAL A 130 5.59 -21.38 43.41
N SER A 131 5.29 -20.07 43.42
CA SER A 131 6.07 -18.93 42.87
C SER A 131 6.43 -18.93 41.36
N GLY A 132 6.53 -17.79 40.68
CA GLY A 132 6.26 -16.40 41.10
C GLY A 132 7.41 -15.44 40.81
N GLN A 133 7.51 -14.94 39.57
CA GLN A 133 8.38 -13.81 39.20
C GLN A 133 7.67 -12.85 38.23
N HIS A 134 8.23 -11.64 38.10
CA HIS A 134 7.57 -10.49 37.48
C HIS A 134 7.62 -10.48 35.95
N TYR A 135 6.51 -10.12 35.31
CA TYR A 135 6.54 -9.56 33.96
C TYR A 135 7.18 -8.17 33.98
N LYS A 136 8.21 -7.97 33.15
CA LYS A 136 8.66 -6.65 32.65
C LYS A 136 8.49 -6.63 31.12
N GLY A 137 8.27 -5.44 30.56
CA GLY A 137 7.74 -5.27 29.20
C GLY A 137 8.74 -5.48 28.05
N GLN A 138 8.19 -5.66 26.85
CA GLN A 138 8.91 -5.71 25.56
C GLN A 138 8.93 -4.32 24.88
N PRO A 139 9.94 -4.05 24.03
CA PRO A 139 9.72 -3.95 22.56
C PRO A 139 10.79 -4.75 21.75
N VAL A 140 10.47 -5.47 20.67
CA VAL A 140 10.12 -5.05 19.29
C VAL A 140 11.27 -4.31 18.56
N THR A 141 11.79 -4.87 17.44
CA THR A 141 13.21 -4.71 17.03
C THR A 141 13.53 -4.75 15.50
N SER A 142 14.44 -3.85 15.07
CA SER A 142 15.57 -3.96 14.07
C SER A 142 15.31 -4.38 12.58
N THR A 143 16.25 -4.31 11.60
CA THR A 143 17.76 -4.42 11.58
C THR A 143 18.42 -3.85 10.29
N PHE A 144 19.73 -3.54 10.28
CA PHE A 144 20.43 -2.76 9.22
C PHE A 144 21.62 -3.47 8.51
N ALA A 145 21.90 -3.14 7.22
CA ALA A 145 23.23 -3.19 6.55
C ALA A 145 23.27 -2.22 5.31
N LEU A 146 24.34 -1.69 4.66
CA LEU A 146 25.83 -1.70 4.72
C LEU A 146 26.40 -0.34 4.21
N PHE A 147 27.51 0.20 4.76
CA PHE A 147 28.26 1.33 4.15
C PHE A 147 29.69 1.61 4.72
N PHE A 148 30.37 0.67 5.37
CA PHE A 148 31.64 0.92 6.09
C PHE A 148 32.88 1.44 5.32
N LEU A 149 32.81 1.80 4.03
CA LEU A 149 33.96 1.60 3.14
C LEU A 149 35.06 2.66 3.16
N LEU A 150 34.70 3.94 3.17
CA LEU A 150 35.66 5.03 2.95
C LEU A 150 36.78 5.03 3.99
N LEU A 151 36.42 4.53 5.16
CA LEU A 151 37.21 4.12 6.31
C LEU A 151 38.52 3.40 6.06
N LEU A 152 38.63 2.59 5.00
CA LEU A 152 39.74 1.65 4.88
C LEU A 152 40.92 2.22 4.07
N LEU A 153 40.86 3.51 3.71
CA LEU A 153 41.59 3.98 2.54
C LEU A 153 42.75 4.93 2.81
N LEU A 154 42.64 5.82 3.80
CA LEU A 154 43.82 6.48 4.39
C LEU A 154 44.75 5.53 5.18
N LEU A 155 44.51 4.21 5.22
CA LEU A 155 45.30 3.33 6.10
C LEU A 155 46.77 3.22 5.64
N LEU A 156 47.00 3.06 4.33
CA LEU A 156 48.26 2.48 3.82
C LEU A 156 48.95 3.27 2.68
N LEU A 157 49.25 4.53 2.97
CA LEU A 157 50.39 5.26 2.38
C LEU A 157 51.26 5.80 3.53
N GLN A 158 52.53 5.42 3.72
CA GLN A 158 53.44 4.61 2.93
C GLN A 158 54.13 3.54 3.81
N ALA A 159 54.37 2.34 3.27
CA ALA A 159 55.13 1.28 3.95
C ALA A 159 56.34 0.79 3.14
N HIS A 160 57.04 1.67 2.38
CA HIS A 160 58.31 1.30 1.72
C HIS A 160 59.20 2.51 1.33
N GLN A 161 60.01 3.02 2.26
CA GLN A 161 61.28 3.72 1.95
C GLN A 161 62.29 3.60 3.10
N SER A 162 63.12 2.56 3.09
CA SER A 162 64.46 2.53 3.74
C SER A 162 65.16 1.18 3.51
N SER A 163 65.91 1.05 2.41
CA SER A 163 67.09 0.18 2.25
C SER A 163 67.55 0.19 0.79
N SER A 164 68.72 0.74 0.53
CA SER A 164 69.37 0.71 -0.79
C SER A 164 70.64 -0.13 -0.71
N LEU A 165 70.86 -1.06 -1.67
CA LEU A 165 72.08 -1.15 -2.51
C LEU A 165 72.21 -2.50 -3.25
N TYR A 166 72.80 -2.41 -4.45
CA TYR A 166 73.34 -3.46 -5.33
C TYR A 166 72.43 -4.59 -5.89
N TYR A 167 72.08 -4.41 -7.17
CA TYR A 167 72.09 -5.49 -8.17
C TYR A 167 73.53 -5.87 -8.56
N ILE A 168 73.74 -7.10 -9.07
CA ILE A 168 74.45 -7.42 -10.34
C ILE A 168 74.55 -8.95 -10.52
N LEU A 169 73.85 -9.50 -11.52
CA LEU A 169 74.41 -10.36 -12.59
C LEU A 169 73.31 -10.76 -13.62
N THR A 170 73.75 -11.35 -14.73
CA THR A 170 73.05 -11.35 -16.04
C THR A 170 72.50 -12.73 -16.47
N PRO A 171 71.53 -12.77 -17.42
CA PRO A 171 70.98 -14.01 -17.94
C PRO A 171 71.80 -14.60 -19.10
N GLU A 172 72.02 -15.92 -19.09
CA GLU A 172 71.96 -16.83 -20.26
C GLU A 172 72.45 -18.25 -19.88
N GLN A 173 71.71 -19.29 -20.28
CA GLN A 173 72.23 -20.46 -21.02
C GLN A 173 71.09 -21.39 -21.47
N LEU A 174 71.37 -22.29 -22.43
CA LEU A 174 70.38 -22.91 -23.32
C LEU A 174 70.57 -24.42 -23.55
N TYR A 175 69.45 -25.07 -23.91
CA TYR A 175 69.29 -26.23 -24.81
C TYR A 175 69.42 -27.72 -24.38
N LEU A 176 68.38 -28.47 -24.81
CA LEU A 176 68.35 -29.89 -25.30
C LEU A 176 68.54 -31.03 -24.26
N SER A 177 67.98 -32.25 -24.42
CA SER A 177 67.52 -32.97 -25.65
C SER A 177 66.24 -33.84 -25.45
N PHE A 178 65.83 -34.60 -26.49
CA PHE A 178 64.57 -35.36 -26.66
C PHE A 178 64.65 -36.90 -26.45
N TYR A 179 63.50 -37.59 -26.60
CA TYR A 179 63.24 -39.06 -26.79
C TYR A 179 63.10 -39.94 -25.50
N SER A 180 62.33 -41.05 -25.44
CA SER A 180 61.47 -41.75 -26.44
C SER A 180 60.33 -42.63 -25.85
N VAL A 181 59.13 -42.56 -26.43
CA VAL A 181 58.25 -43.66 -26.95
C VAL A 181 57.87 -44.94 -26.11
N ARG A 182 56.55 -45.31 -26.24
CA ARG A 182 55.85 -46.63 -26.20
C ARG A 182 54.99 -47.07 -24.99
N THR A 183 53.85 -47.68 -25.33
CA THR A 183 52.96 -48.55 -24.52
C THR A 183 53.27 -50.04 -24.81
N PRO A 184 52.71 -51.03 -24.05
CA PRO A 184 51.59 -51.81 -24.60
C PRO A 184 50.59 -52.48 -23.61
N SER A 185 49.34 -52.65 -24.09
CA SER A 185 48.45 -53.84 -24.09
C SER A 185 48.28 -54.88 -22.95
N ASP A 186 47.00 -55.15 -22.66
CA ASP A 186 46.26 -56.44 -22.63
C ASP A 186 46.53 -57.60 -21.63
N CYS A 187 45.42 -58.16 -21.10
CA CYS A 187 45.27 -59.58 -20.75
C CYS A 187 43.77 -60.00 -20.83
N GLN A 188 43.44 -61.30 -20.92
CA GLN A 188 42.17 -61.78 -21.53
C GLN A 188 41.51 -63.05 -20.88
N ILE A 189 40.17 -63.15 -21.06
CA ILE A 189 39.32 -64.37 -21.13
C ILE A 189 38.92 -65.11 -19.81
N ALA A 190 37.77 -65.83 -19.81
CA ALA A 190 37.09 -66.50 -18.67
C ALA A 190 36.96 -68.05 -18.84
N PRO A 191 35.81 -68.82 -18.85
CA PRO A 191 34.36 -68.55 -18.67
C PRO A 191 33.49 -69.64 -17.92
N VAL A 192 32.15 -69.56 -18.02
CA VAL A 192 31.05 -70.58 -17.85
C VAL A 192 30.63 -71.19 -16.48
N ARG A 193 29.38 -70.91 -16.01
CA ARG A 193 28.20 -71.84 -16.12
C ARG A 193 26.84 -71.21 -15.74
N LEU A 194 25.73 -71.89 -16.10
CA LEU A 194 24.37 -71.34 -16.30
C LEU A 194 23.25 -72.17 -15.65
N ARG A 195 22.17 -71.49 -15.19
CA ARG A 195 20.72 -71.90 -15.09
C ARG A 195 19.96 -70.81 -14.32
N LYS A 196 18.68 -70.46 -14.57
CA LYS A 196 17.77 -70.69 -15.72
C LYS A 196 16.65 -69.60 -15.64
N GLN A 197 16.07 -69.19 -16.77
CA GLN A 197 15.01 -68.16 -16.86
C GLN A 197 13.58 -68.78 -16.73
N PRO A 198 12.48 -67.99 -16.57
CA PRO A 198 11.87 -67.28 -17.73
C PRO A 198 11.32 -65.86 -17.46
N ASP A 199 11.26 -65.05 -18.54
CA ASP A 199 10.31 -64.00 -18.96
C ASP A 199 9.84 -62.87 -17.98
N ASN A 200 9.48 -61.67 -18.45
CA ASN A 200 9.14 -61.26 -19.83
C ASN A 200 9.64 -59.83 -20.21
N SER A 201 9.46 -59.48 -21.49
CA SER A 201 9.59 -58.17 -22.17
C SER A 201 9.26 -56.90 -21.36
N SER A 202 9.83 -55.71 -21.62
CA SER A 202 10.90 -55.30 -22.55
C SER A 202 11.27 -53.83 -22.29
N ILE A 203 12.56 -53.46 -22.26
CA ILE A 203 13.00 -52.07 -22.05
C ILE A 203 13.39 -51.40 -23.37
N GLY A 204 12.72 -50.28 -23.69
CA GLY A 204 13.01 -49.45 -24.86
C GLY A 204 14.21 -48.52 -24.67
N ARG A 205 14.69 -47.94 -25.78
CA ARG A 205 15.85 -47.01 -25.79
C ARG A 205 15.60 -45.78 -24.93
N ALA A 206 16.61 -45.37 -24.15
CA ALA A 206 16.62 -44.06 -23.49
C ALA A 206 16.75 -42.93 -24.52
N SER A 207 15.71 -42.12 -24.68
CA SER A 207 15.77 -40.82 -25.34
C SER A 207 16.03 -39.73 -24.28
N TYR A 208 16.95 -38.81 -24.58
CA TYR A 208 17.20 -37.65 -23.72
C TYR A 208 16.00 -36.71 -23.76
N SER A 209 15.14 -36.78 -22.73
CA SER A 209 14.08 -35.80 -22.54
C SER A 209 14.68 -34.47 -22.07
N LYS A 210 14.41 -33.39 -22.81
CA LYS A 210 14.52 -32.04 -22.24
C LYS A 210 13.52 -31.97 -21.08
N ARG A 211 14.02 -31.72 -19.86
CA ARG A 211 13.16 -31.14 -18.81
C ARG A 211 12.91 -29.69 -19.16
N GLU A 212 11.89 -29.44 -19.98
CA GLU A 212 11.28 -28.14 -20.09
C GLU A 212 10.66 -27.81 -18.73
N SER A 213 11.18 -26.78 -18.08
CA SER A 213 10.68 -26.29 -16.80
C SER A 213 9.28 -25.73 -17.00
N HIS A 214 8.28 -26.59 -16.84
CA HIS A 214 6.88 -26.20 -16.76
C HIS A 214 6.71 -25.42 -15.46
N THR A 215 6.89 -24.10 -15.52
CA THR A 215 6.52 -23.17 -14.46
C THR A 215 5.02 -23.22 -14.33
N ALA A 216 4.52 -24.08 -13.44
CA ALA A 216 3.09 -24.31 -13.28
C ALA A 216 2.40 -22.98 -12.93
N ILE A 217 1.40 -22.60 -13.72
CA ILE A 217 0.62 -21.39 -13.48
C ILE A 217 -0.28 -21.66 -12.28
N THR A 218 0.10 -21.14 -11.11
CA THR A 218 -0.63 -21.36 -9.86
C THR A 218 -1.56 -20.20 -9.54
N MET A 219 -2.81 -20.27 -10.03
CA MET A 219 -3.90 -19.41 -9.56
C MET A 219 -4.00 -19.46 -8.03
N GLN A 220 -4.28 -18.32 -7.39
CA GLN A 220 -4.51 -18.26 -5.95
C GLN A 220 -5.91 -18.80 -5.58
N THR A 221 -5.96 -20.04 -5.10
CA THR A 221 -7.20 -20.75 -4.73
C THR A 221 -7.45 -20.88 -3.22
N LYS A 222 -6.59 -20.26 -2.40
CA LYS A 222 -6.68 -20.30 -0.93
C LYS A 222 -7.74 -19.32 -0.41
N HIS A 223 -8.69 -19.82 0.38
CA HIS A 223 -9.72 -19.02 1.05
C HIS A 223 -9.82 -19.36 2.54
N PHE A 224 -10.14 -18.37 3.38
CA PHE A 224 -10.32 -18.56 4.83
C PHE A 224 -11.59 -19.36 5.21
N PHE A 225 -12.57 -19.42 4.30
CA PHE A 225 -13.84 -20.13 4.50
C PHE A 225 -14.11 -21.02 3.28
N SER A 226 -14.37 -22.31 3.52
CA SER A 226 -14.62 -23.31 2.47
C SER A 226 -16.09 -23.50 2.11
N ASP A 227 -17.03 -23.24 3.03
CA ASP A 227 -18.47 -23.22 2.73
C ASP A 227 -18.89 -21.83 2.21
N PRO A 228 -19.25 -21.69 0.92
CA PRO A 228 -19.71 -20.42 0.36
C PRO A 228 -21.05 -19.97 0.94
N THR A 229 -21.88 -20.89 1.45
CA THR A 229 -23.18 -20.55 2.07
C THR A 229 -22.98 -19.92 3.44
N HIS A 230 -22.11 -20.49 4.28
CA HIS A 230 -21.67 -19.85 5.52
C HIS A 230 -21.01 -18.49 5.23
N LEU A 231 -20.06 -18.43 4.29
CA LEU A 231 -19.33 -17.21 3.96
C LEU A 231 -20.27 -16.04 3.63
N VAL A 232 -21.21 -16.23 2.70
CA VAL A 232 -22.19 -15.18 2.33
C VAL A 232 -23.06 -14.78 3.53
N ASN A 233 -23.54 -15.74 4.33
CA ASN A 233 -24.37 -15.41 5.50
C ASN A 233 -23.60 -14.65 6.58
N SER A 234 -22.34 -14.98 6.81
CA SER A 234 -21.47 -14.33 7.80
C SER A 234 -21.04 -12.94 7.33
N ALA A 235 -20.71 -12.78 6.04
CA ALA A 235 -20.41 -11.49 5.42
C ALA A 235 -21.59 -10.51 5.55
N LEU A 236 -22.81 -10.95 5.20
CA LEU A 236 -24.02 -10.15 5.34
C LEU A 236 -24.32 -9.81 6.81
N HIS A 237 -24.17 -10.77 7.73
CA HIS A 237 -24.39 -10.51 9.16
C HIS A 237 -23.41 -9.47 9.71
N SER A 238 -22.15 -9.46 9.29
CA SER A 238 -21.13 -8.50 9.76
C SER A 238 -21.56 -7.03 9.61
N LEU A 239 -22.33 -6.72 8.57
CA LEU A 239 -22.85 -5.37 8.30
C LEU A 239 -23.81 -4.86 9.39
N THR A 240 -24.50 -5.77 10.09
CA THR A 240 -25.35 -5.42 11.24
C THR A 240 -24.58 -5.23 12.55
N LEU A 241 -23.29 -5.61 12.57
CA LEU A 241 -22.35 -5.40 13.68
C LEU A 241 -21.53 -4.12 13.47
N THR A 242 -21.12 -3.84 12.23
CA THR A 242 -20.41 -2.60 11.85
C THR A 242 -21.35 -1.40 11.66
N ASN A 243 -22.63 -1.63 11.37
CA ASN A 243 -23.64 -0.56 11.31
C ASN A 243 -24.95 -0.98 12.02
N PRO A 244 -25.23 -0.45 13.23
CA PRO A 244 -26.42 -0.81 13.99
C PRO A 244 -27.73 -0.34 13.34
N SER A 245 -27.70 0.60 12.39
CA SER A 245 -28.88 1.02 11.62
C SER A 245 -29.39 -0.05 10.66
N LEU A 246 -28.64 -1.14 10.44
CA LEU A 246 -28.98 -2.21 9.52
C LEU A 246 -29.58 -3.43 10.20
N ALA A 247 -30.44 -4.15 9.48
CA ALA A 247 -31.01 -5.44 9.85
C ALA A 247 -30.82 -6.47 8.72
N PHE A 248 -30.83 -7.75 9.09
CA PHE A 248 -30.52 -8.88 8.21
C PHE A 248 -31.66 -9.90 8.18
N ASP A 249 -32.23 -10.13 7.00
CA ASP A 249 -33.04 -11.30 6.71
C ASP A 249 -32.12 -12.45 6.28
N ARG A 250 -31.75 -13.30 7.25
CA ARG A 250 -30.86 -14.44 7.00
C ARG A 250 -31.47 -15.49 6.05
N GLN A 251 -32.79 -15.66 6.05
CA GLN A 251 -33.45 -16.65 5.19
C GLN A 251 -33.43 -16.22 3.72
N ASN A 252 -33.69 -14.94 3.46
CA ASN A 252 -33.82 -14.40 2.10
C ASN A 252 -32.55 -13.68 1.60
N LYS A 253 -31.50 -13.59 2.44
CA LYS A 253 -30.23 -12.89 2.18
C LYS A 253 -30.42 -11.41 1.82
N ILE A 254 -31.26 -10.71 2.60
CA ILE A 254 -31.56 -9.28 2.43
C ILE A 254 -30.93 -8.48 3.58
N ILE A 255 -30.11 -7.48 3.24
CA ILE A 255 -29.66 -6.45 4.18
C ILE A 255 -30.46 -5.18 3.90
N TYR A 256 -31.00 -4.57 4.95
CA TYR A 256 -31.90 -3.42 4.81
C TYR A 256 -31.75 -2.44 5.99
N ARG A 257 -32.03 -1.16 5.75
CA ARG A 257 -32.10 -0.15 6.81
C ARG A 257 -33.27 -0.45 7.74
N ARG A 258 -33.06 -0.37 9.05
CA ARG A 258 -34.13 -0.53 10.06
C ARG A 258 -35.17 0.58 9.85
N PRO A 259 -36.48 0.26 9.84
CA PRO A 259 -37.53 1.28 9.84
C PRO A 259 -37.40 2.20 11.06
N CYS A 260 -37.32 3.50 10.83
CA CYS A 260 -37.40 4.53 11.85
C CYS A 260 -38.76 5.22 11.73
N LYS A 261 -39.37 5.60 12.86
CA LYS A 261 -40.68 6.30 12.86
C LYS A 261 -40.55 7.80 12.60
N ASP A 262 -39.36 8.35 12.87
CA ASP A 262 -39.10 9.79 12.88
C ASP A 262 -38.36 10.26 11.61
N THR A 263 -38.27 9.39 10.59
CA THR A 263 -37.71 9.72 9.26
C THR A 263 -38.83 9.86 8.24
N GLU A 264 -38.82 10.95 7.48
CA GLU A 264 -39.79 11.19 6.40
C GLU A 264 -39.71 10.12 5.30
N SER A 265 -40.88 9.73 4.76
CA SER A 265 -40.98 8.82 3.64
C SER A 265 -40.42 9.43 2.35
N LYS A 266 -39.54 8.68 1.70
CA LYS A 266 -38.80 9.04 0.48
C LYS A 266 -38.73 7.83 -0.48
N VAL A 267 -38.23 8.03 -1.70
CA VAL A 267 -38.00 6.92 -2.65
C VAL A 267 -37.06 5.88 -2.02
N SER A 268 -37.47 4.61 -2.08
CA SER A 268 -36.62 3.50 -1.63
C SER A 268 -35.76 2.97 -2.77
N ILE A 269 -34.45 2.83 -2.54
CA ILE A 269 -33.52 2.28 -3.52
C ILE A 269 -33.21 0.82 -3.14
N ILE A 270 -33.43 -0.11 -4.07
CA ILE A 270 -33.08 -1.53 -3.93
C ILE A 270 -32.04 -1.89 -4.98
N SER A 271 -30.96 -2.54 -4.55
CA SER A 271 -29.95 -3.14 -5.44
C SER A 271 -29.62 -4.57 -4.99
N GLY A 272 -28.58 -5.17 -5.58
CA GLY A 272 -28.16 -6.52 -5.31
C GLY A 272 -27.64 -7.25 -6.55
N GLY A 273 -27.34 -8.53 -6.35
CA GLY A 273 -26.74 -9.39 -7.37
C GLY A 273 -26.08 -10.61 -6.73
N GLY A 274 -25.14 -11.23 -7.44
CA GLY A 274 -24.25 -12.23 -6.83
C GLY A 274 -23.47 -11.66 -5.64
N SER A 275 -23.04 -12.53 -4.73
CA SER A 275 -21.97 -12.20 -3.77
C SER A 275 -20.60 -12.44 -4.40
N GLY A 276 -19.53 -11.98 -3.76
CA GLY A 276 -18.17 -11.96 -4.29
C GLY A 276 -17.77 -10.62 -4.90
N HIS A 277 -18.54 -9.56 -4.65
CA HIS A 277 -18.27 -8.19 -5.10
C HIS A 277 -18.18 -7.20 -3.93
N GLU A 278 -18.20 -7.70 -2.69
CA GLU A 278 -18.24 -6.92 -1.47
C GLU A 278 -17.12 -5.85 -1.44
N PRO A 279 -17.43 -4.59 -1.06
CA PRO A 279 -18.66 -4.13 -0.39
C PRO A 279 -19.90 -4.01 -1.28
N ALA A 280 -19.80 -4.14 -2.61
CA ALA A 280 -20.98 -4.21 -3.47
C ALA A 280 -21.81 -5.48 -3.18
N PHE A 281 -23.13 -5.44 -3.02
CA PHE A 281 -24.01 -4.26 -2.88
C PHE A 281 -24.44 -4.01 -1.43
N ALA A 282 -24.25 -4.99 -0.54
CA ALA A 282 -24.78 -4.94 0.82
C ALA A 282 -24.07 -3.91 1.72
N GLY A 283 -22.78 -3.63 1.49
CA GLY A 283 -22.04 -2.56 2.16
C GLY A 283 -22.53 -1.15 1.79
N PHE A 284 -23.25 -1.00 0.68
CA PHE A 284 -23.87 0.26 0.26
C PHE A 284 -25.27 0.49 0.84
N VAL A 285 -25.75 -0.38 1.73
CA VAL A 285 -26.99 -0.14 2.47
C VAL A 285 -26.72 0.79 3.64
N GLY A 286 -27.45 1.92 3.68
CA GLY A 286 -27.24 2.99 4.65
C GLY A 286 -27.89 4.29 4.21
N LYS A 287 -27.90 5.29 5.10
CA LYS A 287 -28.32 6.65 4.73
C LYS A 287 -27.40 7.20 3.64
N GLY A 288 -27.94 7.95 2.69
CA GLY A 288 -27.21 8.51 1.54
C GLY A 288 -26.91 7.53 0.41
N MET A 289 -27.30 6.25 0.53
CA MET A 289 -27.16 5.21 -0.51
C MET A 289 -28.40 4.29 -0.55
N LEU A 290 -28.25 2.96 -0.46
CA LEU A 290 -29.33 2.00 -0.68
C LEU A 290 -30.25 1.88 0.55
N THR A 291 -31.56 1.68 0.31
CA THR A 291 -32.50 1.29 1.37
C THR A 291 -32.39 -0.20 1.69
N ALA A 292 -32.19 -1.04 0.67
CA ALA A 292 -31.92 -2.48 0.83
C ALA A 292 -31.02 -3.05 -0.29
N SER A 293 -30.36 -4.16 0.02
CA SER A 293 -29.59 -4.98 -0.91
C SER A 293 -29.97 -6.45 -0.78
N VAL A 294 -30.09 -7.15 -1.90
CA VAL A 294 -30.46 -8.57 -1.96
C VAL A 294 -29.32 -9.37 -2.55
N ALA A 295 -28.75 -10.29 -1.77
CA ALA A 295 -27.64 -11.13 -2.21
C ALA A 295 -28.11 -12.49 -2.72
N GLY A 296 -27.50 -12.94 -3.83
CA GLY A 296 -27.64 -14.28 -4.36
C GLY A 296 -26.64 -15.25 -3.72
N THR A 297 -26.09 -16.17 -4.50
CA THR A 297 -24.88 -16.93 -4.12
C THR A 297 -23.66 -16.29 -4.78
N ILE A 298 -22.45 -16.83 -4.55
CA ILE A 298 -21.24 -16.25 -5.16
C ILE A 298 -21.37 -16.31 -6.69
N PHE A 299 -21.22 -15.16 -7.35
CA PHE A 299 -21.37 -14.93 -8.79
C PHE A 299 -22.68 -15.46 -9.41
N ALA A 300 -23.80 -15.49 -8.66
CA ALA A 300 -25.12 -15.81 -9.22
C ALA A 300 -26.24 -15.00 -8.56
N SER A 301 -27.10 -14.42 -9.40
CA SER A 301 -28.22 -13.53 -9.04
C SER A 301 -29.18 -14.11 -7.97
N PRO A 302 -29.71 -13.29 -7.04
CA PRO A 302 -30.80 -13.71 -6.17
C PRO A 302 -32.07 -13.99 -6.96
N SER A 303 -32.91 -14.88 -6.43
CA SER A 303 -34.22 -15.15 -7.04
C SER A 303 -35.15 -13.94 -6.96
N ALA A 304 -35.99 -13.76 -7.99
CA ALA A 304 -37.03 -12.72 -8.03
C ALA A 304 -37.98 -12.72 -6.79
N GLU A 305 -38.11 -13.85 -6.09
CA GLU A 305 -38.90 -13.93 -4.85
C GLU A 305 -38.16 -13.31 -3.64
N GLN A 306 -36.83 -13.45 -3.53
CA GLN A 306 -36.05 -12.73 -2.52
C GLN A 306 -36.13 -11.21 -2.75
N VAL A 307 -36.03 -10.78 -4.01
CA VAL A 307 -36.12 -9.35 -4.38
C VAL A 307 -37.53 -8.81 -4.12
N ARG A 308 -38.58 -9.56 -4.48
CA ARG A 308 -39.98 -9.19 -4.16
C ARG A 308 -40.21 -9.08 -2.64
N ARG A 309 -39.60 -9.94 -1.83
CA ARG A 309 -39.68 -9.85 -0.36
C ARG A 309 -38.99 -8.59 0.17
N ALA A 310 -37.84 -8.20 -0.39
CA ALA A 310 -37.22 -6.92 -0.05
C ALA A 310 -38.16 -5.74 -0.36
N LEU A 311 -38.70 -5.70 -1.58
CA LEU A 311 -39.58 -4.65 -2.08
C LEU A 311 -40.88 -4.52 -1.27
N LEU A 312 -41.56 -5.63 -0.98
CA LEU A 312 -42.88 -5.61 -0.33
C LEU A 312 -42.84 -5.66 1.21
N GLN A 313 -41.71 -5.99 1.83
CA GLN A 313 -41.66 -6.30 3.28
C GLN A 313 -40.47 -5.69 4.04
N ARG A 314 -39.47 -5.11 3.35
CA ARG A 314 -38.24 -4.60 3.99
C ARG A 314 -37.94 -3.13 3.72
N VAL A 315 -38.71 -2.45 2.87
CA VAL A 315 -38.56 -1.02 2.54
C VAL A 315 -39.91 -0.29 2.62
N ASP A 316 -39.87 1.04 2.68
CA ASP A 316 -41.07 1.88 2.50
C ASP A 316 -41.32 2.12 1.00
N GLY A 317 -42.48 1.71 0.50
CA GLY A 317 -42.92 1.90 -0.89
C GLY A 317 -43.84 3.10 -1.10
N SER A 318 -44.14 3.91 -0.07
CA SER A 318 -45.14 4.98 -0.12
C SER A 318 -44.80 6.14 -1.07
N LYS A 319 -43.51 6.31 -1.41
CA LYS A 319 -43.01 7.23 -2.46
C LYS A 319 -42.52 6.49 -3.72
N GLY A 320 -42.80 5.20 -3.81
CA GLY A 320 -42.29 4.31 -4.84
C GLY A 320 -40.87 3.80 -4.59
N VAL A 321 -40.45 2.87 -5.44
CA VAL A 321 -39.19 2.12 -5.33
C VAL A 321 -38.42 2.19 -6.65
N LEU A 322 -37.12 2.51 -6.59
CA LEU A 322 -36.20 2.28 -7.71
C LEU A 322 -35.45 0.96 -7.46
N VAL A 323 -35.63 0.01 -8.37
CA VAL A 323 -34.83 -1.21 -8.44
C VAL A 323 -33.70 -0.98 -9.43
N ILE A 324 -32.45 -0.98 -8.96
CA ILE A 324 -31.27 -0.62 -9.75
C ILE A 324 -30.17 -1.68 -9.60
N VAL A 325 -29.70 -2.25 -10.72
CA VAL A 325 -28.72 -3.34 -10.76
C VAL A 325 -27.66 -3.11 -11.82
N MET A 326 -26.58 -3.89 -11.80
CA MET A 326 -25.64 -3.97 -12.92
C MET A 326 -26.26 -4.79 -14.07
N ASN A 327 -25.90 -4.47 -15.31
CA ASN A 327 -26.48 -5.09 -16.51
C ASN A 327 -25.89 -6.49 -16.79
N TYR A 328 -26.34 -7.46 -15.99
CA TYR A 328 -26.12 -8.89 -16.19
C TYR A 328 -27.47 -9.58 -16.37
N THR A 329 -27.57 -10.50 -17.34
CA THR A 329 -28.85 -11.11 -17.74
C THR A 329 -29.60 -11.76 -16.58
N GLY A 330 -28.88 -12.40 -15.64
CA GLY A 330 -29.48 -12.99 -14.44
C GLY A 330 -30.15 -11.96 -13.53
N ASP A 331 -29.49 -10.83 -13.29
CA ASP A 331 -30.00 -9.75 -12.43
C ASP A 331 -31.13 -8.99 -13.13
N VAL A 332 -30.97 -8.64 -14.40
CA VAL A 332 -32.01 -7.97 -15.19
C VAL A 332 -33.31 -8.78 -15.20
N MET A 333 -33.24 -10.11 -15.37
CA MET A 333 -34.44 -10.97 -15.34
C MET A 333 -35.04 -11.09 -13.93
N ASN A 334 -34.23 -11.32 -12.89
CA ASN A 334 -34.76 -11.53 -11.53
C ASN A 334 -35.29 -10.25 -10.89
N PHE A 335 -34.55 -9.15 -10.99
CA PHE A 335 -34.95 -7.86 -10.42
C PHE A 335 -36.04 -7.18 -11.26
N GLY A 336 -36.03 -7.32 -12.59
CA GLY A 336 -37.13 -6.88 -13.46
C GLY A 336 -38.44 -7.61 -13.14
N LEU A 337 -38.42 -8.95 -13.03
CA LEU A 337 -39.59 -9.75 -12.61
C LEU A 337 -40.07 -9.40 -11.18
N ALA A 338 -39.17 -8.96 -10.30
CA ALA A 338 -39.55 -8.49 -8.98
C ALA A 338 -40.18 -7.09 -9.00
N ALA A 339 -39.72 -6.20 -9.89
CA ALA A 339 -40.32 -4.89 -10.11
C ALA A 339 -41.74 -4.99 -10.68
N GLU A 340 -41.96 -5.86 -11.68
CA GLU A 340 -43.31 -6.17 -12.20
C GLU A 340 -44.24 -6.72 -11.11
N LYS A 341 -43.72 -7.57 -10.21
CA LYS A 341 -44.49 -8.05 -9.03
C LYS A 341 -44.72 -6.96 -7.97
N GLY A 342 -43.90 -5.91 -7.93
CA GLY A 342 -44.12 -4.71 -7.11
C GLY A 342 -45.25 -3.85 -7.68
N ASN A 343 -45.19 -3.55 -8.98
CA ASN A 343 -46.24 -2.83 -9.71
C ASN A 343 -47.58 -3.57 -9.66
N ALA A 344 -47.61 -4.89 -9.86
CA ALA A 344 -48.80 -5.72 -9.73
C ALA A 344 -49.36 -5.80 -8.29
N ALA A 345 -48.56 -5.48 -7.28
CA ALA A 345 -48.98 -5.35 -5.88
C ALA A 345 -49.36 -3.90 -5.48
N GLY A 346 -49.38 -2.97 -6.45
CA GLY A 346 -49.74 -1.56 -6.23
C GLY A 346 -48.62 -0.65 -5.73
N ILE A 347 -47.38 -1.15 -5.63
CA ILE A 347 -46.21 -0.30 -5.30
C ILE A 347 -45.57 0.19 -6.58
N LYS A 348 -45.62 1.51 -6.83
CA LYS A 348 -44.99 2.12 -8.01
C LYS A 348 -43.48 1.83 -8.01
N THR A 349 -43.04 1.06 -8.99
CA THR A 349 -41.67 0.57 -9.08
C THR A 349 -41.09 0.83 -10.46
N GLU A 350 -39.94 1.52 -10.51
CA GLU A 350 -39.11 1.66 -11.72
C GLU A 350 -37.94 0.68 -11.67
N PHE A 351 -37.44 0.26 -12.84
CA PHE A 351 -36.28 -0.63 -12.97
C PHE A 351 -35.19 -0.02 -13.85
N PHE A 352 -33.93 -0.06 -13.40
CA PHE A 352 -32.78 0.43 -14.16
C PHE A 352 -31.58 -0.53 -14.13
N ALA A 353 -30.91 -0.69 -15.28
CA ALA A 353 -29.71 -1.52 -15.46
C ALA A 353 -28.49 -0.66 -15.82
N ILE A 354 -27.57 -0.53 -14.87
CA ILE A 354 -26.29 0.18 -15.03
C ILE A 354 -25.39 -0.62 -15.97
N SER A 355 -24.85 0.06 -16.97
CA SER A 355 -24.20 -0.53 -18.14
C SER A 355 -23.07 0.39 -18.60
N ASP A 356 -21.97 0.43 -17.86
CA ASP A 356 -20.84 1.37 -18.01
C ASP A 356 -19.59 0.79 -18.71
N ASP A 357 -19.40 -0.52 -18.70
CA ASP A 357 -18.19 -1.21 -19.18
C ASP A 357 -17.95 -1.08 -20.70
N VAL A 358 -16.83 -0.46 -21.10
CA VAL A 358 -16.41 -0.35 -22.52
C VAL A 358 -15.56 -1.51 -23.01
N GLY A 359 -15.20 -2.47 -22.15
CA GLY A 359 -14.55 -3.72 -22.57
C GLY A 359 -15.40 -4.53 -23.55
N VAL A 360 -16.73 -4.40 -23.46
CA VAL A 360 -17.70 -4.94 -24.43
C VAL A 360 -18.01 -3.91 -25.51
N GLY A 361 -17.46 -4.11 -26.71
CA GLY A 361 -17.81 -3.35 -27.90
C GLY A 361 -19.27 -3.57 -28.35
N ARG A 362 -19.83 -2.62 -29.12
CA ARG A 362 -21.23 -2.63 -29.58
C ARG A 362 -21.64 -3.91 -30.31
N GLU A 363 -20.79 -4.47 -31.17
CA GLU A 363 -21.05 -5.72 -31.89
C GLU A 363 -21.07 -6.92 -30.93
N LYS A 364 -20.05 -7.05 -30.07
CA LYS A 364 -19.96 -8.13 -29.05
C LYS A 364 -21.10 -8.08 -28.03
N GLY A 365 -21.55 -6.88 -27.64
CA GLY A 365 -22.67 -6.66 -26.73
C GLY A 365 -24.05 -6.85 -27.37
N GLY A 366 -24.17 -6.63 -28.68
CA GLY A 366 -25.38 -6.86 -29.45
C GLY A 366 -26.63 -6.19 -28.86
N LYS A 367 -27.62 -7.01 -28.46
CA LYS A 367 -28.86 -6.55 -27.80
C LYS A 367 -28.78 -6.54 -26.26
N VAL A 368 -27.72 -7.08 -25.66
CA VAL A 368 -27.51 -7.08 -24.19
C VAL A 368 -26.81 -5.79 -23.76
N GLY A 369 -25.89 -5.29 -24.58
CA GLY A 369 -25.18 -4.02 -24.34
C GLY A 369 -23.91 -4.18 -23.51
N ARG A 370 -23.53 -3.10 -22.81
CA ARG A 370 -22.36 -3.06 -21.89
C ARG A 370 -22.67 -3.76 -20.57
N ARG A 371 -21.68 -4.41 -19.95
CA ARG A 371 -21.77 -4.89 -18.55
C ARG A 371 -21.83 -3.71 -17.57
N GLY A 372 -22.27 -3.96 -16.34
CA GLY A 372 -22.19 -2.97 -15.24
C GLY A 372 -21.04 -3.30 -14.29
N ILE A 373 -20.11 -2.37 -14.04
CA ILE A 373 -18.91 -2.58 -13.23
C ILE A 373 -18.68 -1.43 -12.23
N GLY A 374 -17.44 -1.22 -11.76
CA GLY A 374 -17.12 -0.35 -10.62
C GLY A 374 -17.64 1.08 -10.70
N GLY A 375 -17.72 1.67 -11.90
CA GLY A 375 -18.27 3.02 -12.10
C GLY A 375 -19.74 3.14 -11.68
N GLY A 376 -20.51 2.05 -11.77
CA GLY A 376 -21.89 2.01 -11.34
C GLY A 376 -22.12 2.31 -9.85
N VAL A 377 -21.10 2.14 -9.00
CA VAL A 377 -21.17 2.55 -7.59
C VAL A 377 -21.39 4.05 -7.45
N MET A 378 -20.83 4.89 -8.35
CA MET A 378 -21.11 6.32 -8.38
C MET A 378 -22.58 6.60 -8.71
N VAL A 379 -23.21 5.81 -9.60
CA VAL A 379 -24.65 5.93 -9.89
C VAL A 379 -25.47 5.60 -8.63
N LEU A 380 -25.14 4.51 -7.92
CA LEU A 380 -25.80 4.14 -6.67
C LEU A 380 -25.69 5.23 -5.59
N LYS A 381 -24.52 5.88 -5.49
CA LYS A 381 -24.29 7.01 -4.57
C LYS A 381 -25.16 8.22 -4.95
N ILE A 382 -25.16 8.60 -6.24
CA ILE A 382 -25.88 9.77 -6.74
C ILE A 382 -27.40 9.60 -6.54
N VAL A 383 -27.98 8.44 -6.90
CA VAL A 383 -29.44 8.22 -6.76
C VAL A 383 -29.87 8.08 -5.29
N GLY A 384 -29.04 7.45 -4.45
CA GLY A 384 -29.31 7.31 -3.02
C GLY A 384 -29.24 8.64 -2.26
N ALA A 385 -28.26 9.47 -2.58
CA ALA A 385 -28.15 10.83 -2.05
C ALA A 385 -29.32 11.71 -2.54
N LEU A 386 -29.68 11.63 -3.82
CA LEU A 386 -30.81 12.40 -4.37
C LEU A 386 -32.13 11.99 -3.69
N ALA A 387 -32.33 10.71 -3.38
CA ALA A 387 -33.48 10.24 -2.63
C ALA A 387 -33.53 10.80 -1.19
N GLU A 388 -32.39 11.02 -0.50
CA GLU A 388 -32.38 11.74 0.80
C GLU A 388 -32.87 13.20 0.69
N THR A 389 -32.83 13.81 -0.50
CA THR A 389 -33.35 15.18 -0.71
C THR A 389 -34.89 15.26 -0.88
N GLY A 390 -35.59 14.13 -0.76
CA GLY A 390 -37.04 14.04 -0.97
C GLY A 390 -37.48 14.08 -2.44
N ALA A 391 -36.55 13.89 -3.37
CA ALA A 391 -36.85 13.85 -4.81
C ALA A 391 -37.82 12.72 -5.19
N SER A 392 -38.58 12.94 -6.26
CA SER A 392 -39.53 11.97 -6.83
C SER A 392 -38.85 10.75 -7.47
N LEU A 393 -39.58 9.66 -7.63
CA LEU A 393 -39.08 8.44 -8.28
C LEU A 393 -38.64 8.73 -9.73
N GLU A 394 -39.36 9.63 -10.40
CA GLU A 394 -39.09 10.13 -11.74
C GLU A 394 -37.77 10.91 -11.83
N GLU A 395 -37.52 11.86 -10.92
CA GLU A 395 -36.24 12.59 -10.83
C GLU A 395 -35.08 11.62 -10.55
N VAL A 396 -35.27 10.68 -9.62
CA VAL A 396 -34.24 9.70 -9.22
C VAL A 396 -33.92 8.74 -10.37
N TYR A 397 -34.93 8.25 -11.09
CA TYR A 397 -34.76 7.39 -12.27
C TYR A 397 -34.11 8.13 -13.45
N ALA A 398 -34.57 9.34 -13.77
CA ALA A 398 -33.96 10.18 -14.81
C ALA A 398 -32.49 10.51 -14.49
N THR A 399 -32.16 10.72 -13.21
CA THR A 399 -30.78 10.93 -12.76
C THR A 399 -29.93 9.67 -12.90
N ALA A 400 -30.49 8.48 -12.65
CA ALA A 400 -29.82 7.20 -12.90
C ALA A 400 -29.45 7.03 -14.39
N GLN A 401 -30.41 7.30 -15.28
CA GLN A 401 -30.20 7.29 -16.73
C GLN A 401 -29.14 8.30 -17.16
N LEU A 402 -29.22 9.54 -16.66
CA LEU A 402 -28.28 10.60 -16.99
C LEU A 402 -26.85 10.25 -16.54
N ALA A 403 -26.68 9.73 -15.32
CA ALA A 403 -25.37 9.34 -14.81
C ALA A 403 -24.76 8.21 -15.65
N ASN A 404 -25.52 7.15 -15.95
CA ASN A 404 -25.08 6.03 -16.78
C ASN A 404 -24.70 6.46 -18.22
N ASN A 405 -25.44 7.40 -18.81
CA ASN A 405 -25.15 7.94 -20.14
C ASN A 405 -23.92 8.86 -20.17
N ASN A 406 -23.43 9.29 -19.01
CA ASN A 406 -22.22 10.10 -18.84
C ASN A 406 -21.06 9.30 -18.22
N LEU A 407 -21.20 7.97 -18.13
CA LEU A 407 -20.26 7.07 -17.47
C LEU A 407 -19.66 6.05 -18.46
N VAL A 408 -18.34 5.90 -18.37
CA VAL A 408 -17.56 4.84 -19.03
C VAL A 408 -16.58 4.25 -18.01
N SER A 409 -16.39 2.94 -18.07
CA SER A 409 -15.51 2.20 -17.18
C SER A 409 -14.79 1.07 -17.95
N VAL A 410 -13.60 0.66 -17.51
CA VAL A 410 -12.94 -0.55 -18.02
C VAL A 410 -12.09 -1.21 -16.93
N GLY A 411 -12.19 -2.54 -16.83
CA GLY A 411 -11.37 -3.37 -15.93
C GLY A 411 -10.07 -3.84 -16.58
N SER A 412 -9.11 -4.30 -15.78
CA SER A 412 -7.94 -5.09 -16.22
C SER A 412 -7.50 -6.01 -15.08
N SER A 413 -7.07 -7.23 -15.39
CA SER A 413 -6.63 -8.23 -14.38
C SER A 413 -5.46 -9.07 -14.87
N LEU A 414 -4.54 -9.39 -13.94
CA LEU A 414 -3.37 -10.25 -14.17
C LEU A 414 -3.71 -11.74 -14.17
N GLU A 415 -4.84 -12.13 -13.58
CA GLU A 415 -5.29 -13.52 -13.46
C GLU A 415 -6.82 -13.58 -13.26
N HIS A 416 -7.41 -14.74 -13.54
CA HIS A 416 -8.80 -15.08 -13.17
C HIS A 416 -8.97 -15.34 -11.66
N VAL A 417 -10.22 -15.33 -11.19
CA VAL A 417 -10.57 -15.45 -9.77
C VAL A 417 -11.10 -16.84 -9.41
N HIS A 418 -10.53 -17.47 -8.38
CA HIS A 418 -11.04 -18.72 -7.83
C HIS A 418 -12.29 -18.50 -6.97
N VAL A 419 -13.35 -19.27 -7.21
CA VAL A 419 -14.61 -19.18 -6.45
C VAL A 419 -14.61 -20.20 -5.30
N PRO A 420 -14.83 -19.80 -4.03
CA PRO A 420 -14.90 -20.70 -2.89
C PRO A 420 -15.88 -21.86 -3.11
N GLY A 421 -15.41 -23.09 -2.84
CA GLY A 421 -16.22 -24.30 -2.97
C GLY A 421 -16.37 -24.86 -4.40
N ARG A 422 -15.60 -24.35 -5.38
CA ARG A 422 -15.36 -25.03 -6.67
C ARG A 422 -14.07 -25.85 -6.61
N ASP A 423 -13.93 -26.78 -7.56
CA ASP A 423 -12.68 -27.49 -7.82
C ASP A 423 -11.64 -26.54 -8.44
N MET A 424 -10.37 -26.93 -8.33
CA MET A 424 -9.25 -26.26 -9.01
C MET A 424 -9.49 -26.25 -10.53
N PRO A 425 -9.23 -25.14 -11.25
CA PRO A 425 -9.16 -25.17 -12.71
C PRO A 425 -8.02 -26.09 -13.18
N ASP A 426 -8.18 -26.68 -14.36
CA ASP A 426 -7.11 -27.45 -15.00
C ASP A 426 -5.97 -26.47 -15.38
N PRO A 427 -4.71 -26.68 -14.92
CA PRO A 427 -3.59 -25.81 -15.28
C PRO A 427 -3.23 -25.84 -16.78
N ASN A 428 -3.91 -26.66 -17.59
CA ASN A 428 -3.79 -26.72 -19.05
C ASN A 428 -5.00 -26.11 -19.78
N SER A 429 -5.97 -25.49 -19.10
CA SER A 429 -7.11 -24.83 -19.77
C SER A 429 -6.84 -23.37 -20.10
N ASP A 430 -7.53 -22.85 -21.12
CA ASP A 430 -7.48 -21.43 -21.51
C ASP A 430 -8.07 -20.46 -20.45
N ASP A 431 -8.65 -21.02 -19.37
CA ASP A 431 -9.24 -20.29 -18.24
C ASP A 431 -8.20 -19.61 -17.33
N LEU A 432 -6.89 -19.81 -17.57
CA LEU A 432 -5.81 -19.10 -16.89
C LEU A 432 -5.25 -17.98 -17.78
N VAL A 433 -4.79 -16.89 -17.18
CA VAL A 433 -4.04 -15.85 -17.88
C VAL A 433 -2.57 -16.29 -18.03
N PRO A 434 -1.97 -16.28 -19.23
CA PRO A 434 -0.58 -16.71 -19.42
C PRO A 434 0.41 -15.85 -18.62
N HIS A 435 1.48 -16.46 -18.10
CA HIS A 435 2.44 -15.77 -17.24
C HIS A 435 3.08 -14.53 -17.89
N GLY A 436 2.75 -13.35 -17.35
CA GLY A 436 3.22 -12.06 -17.84
C GLY A 436 2.39 -11.49 -18.99
N GLU A 437 1.17 -11.99 -19.21
CA GLU A 437 0.09 -11.28 -19.89
C GLU A 437 -0.85 -10.61 -18.87
N VAL A 438 -1.69 -9.69 -19.35
CA VAL A 438 -2.78 -9.06 -18.61
C VAL A 438 -4.03 -9.02 -19.50
N GLU A 439 -5.21 -9.25 -18.91
CA GLU A 439 -6.47 -9.28 -19.66
C GLU A 439 -7.25 -7.96 -19.53
N VAL A 440 -7.22 -7.16 -20.61
CA VAL A 440 -7.82 -5.82 -20.64
C VAL A 440 -9.31 -5.90 -20.97
N GLY A 441 -10.12 -5.26 -20.14
CA GLY A 441 -11.58 -5.27 -20.23
C GLY A 441 -12.21 -6.55 -19.69
N MET A 442 -11.53 -7.31 -18.83
CA MET A 442 -12.10 -8.50 -18.16
C MET A 442 -13.33 -8.13 -17.31
N GLY A 443 -14.29 -9.06 -17.21
CA GLY A 443 -15.49 -8.89 -16.38
C GLY A 443 -15.29 -9.26 -14.90
N ILE A 444 -16.28 -8.94 -14.06
CA ILE A 444 -16.22 -9.14 -12.60
C ILE A 444 -16.51 -10.59 -12.16
N HIS A 445 -16.92 -11.47 -13.08
CA HIS A 445 -17.15 -12.90 -12.85
C HIS A 445 -16.22 -13.78 -13.71
N ASN A 446 -15.01 -13.29 -14.04
CA ASN A 446 -14.07 -13.86 -15.01
C ASN A 446 -14.60 -13.89 -16.47
N GLU A 447 -15.55 -13.02 -16.86
CA GLU A 447 -16.04 -13.07 -18.25
C GLU A 447 -15.01 -12.49 -19.24
N PRO A 448 -14.65 -13.22 -20.32
CA PRO A 448 -13.56 -12.85 -21.22
C PRO A 448 -13.64 -11.43 -21.75
N GLY A 449 -12.52 -10.72 -21.63
CA GLY A 449 -12.40 -9.29 -21.85
C GLY A 449 -12.38 -8.86 -23.31
N SER A 450 -11.65 -7.79 -23.58
CA SER A 450 -11.48 -7.27 -24.95
C SER A 450 -10.33 -7.95 -25.67
N HIS A 451 -9.22 -8.23 -24.97
CA HIS A 451 -8.02 -8.94 -25.43
C HIS A 451 -7.06 -9.18 -24.25
N ARG A 452 -6.15 -10.16 -24.40
CA ARG A 452 -4.94 -10.31 -23.56
C ARG A 452 -3.76 -9.60 -24.24
N MET A 453 -2.79 -9.13 -23.45
CA MET A 453 -1.57 -8.47 -23.95
C MET A 453 -0.41 -8.59 -22.97
N LYS A 454 0.83 -8.55 -23.48
CA LYS A 454 2.07 -8.55 -22.71
C LYS A 454 2.72 -7.18 -22.81
N VAL A 455 2.53 -6.36 -21.78
CA VAL A 455 2.78 -4.91 -21.77
C VAL A 455 3.18 -4.43 -20.36
N THR A 456 3.70 -3.21 -20.25
CA THR A 456 3.88 -2.53 -18.95
C THR A 456 2.56 -1.97 -18.40
N ALA A 457 2.58 -1.46 -17.16
CA ALA A 457 1.41 -0.86 -16.54
C ALA A 457 0.95 0.43 -17.27
N GLU A 458 1.92 1.22 -17.73
CA GLU A 458 1.71 2.48 -18.47
C GLU A 458 1.08 2.22 -19.85
N GLU A 459 1.55 1.19 -20.57
CA GLU A 459 1.02 0.74 -21.86
C GLU A 459 -0.39 0.15 -21.74
N MET A 460 -0.65 -0.62 -20.68
CA MET A 460 -1.98 -1.11 -20.32
C MET A 460 -2.93 0.06 -20.02
N ILE A 461 -2.53 1.02 -19.19
CA ILE A 461 -3.34 2.21 -18.86
C ILE A 461 -3.62 3.03 -20.13
N GLN A 462 -2.64 3.22 -21.01
CA GLN A 462 -2.83 3.91 -22.29
C GLN A 462 -3.89 3.21 -23.15
N THR A 463 -3.86 1.88 -23.18
CA THR A 463 -4.85 1.06 -23.89
C THR A 463 -6.25 1.18 -23.27
N MET A 464 -6.34 1.13 -21.94
CA MET A 464 -7.61 1.31 -21.19
C MET A 464 -8.22 2.70 -21.43
N LEU A 465 -7.44 3.77 -21.28
CA LEU A 465 -7.91 5.15 -21.50
C LEU A 465 -8.32 5.37 -22.96
N LYS A 466 -7.60 4.78 -23.92
CA LYS A 466 -7.98 4.82 -25.34
C LYS A 466 -9.33 4.16 -25.58
N GLN A 467 -9.59 2.99 -24.99
CA GLN A 467 -10.90 2.32 -25.06
C GLN A 467 -12.03 3.18 -24.47
N MET A 468 -11.77 3.97 -23.43
CA MET A 468 -12.77 4.83 -22.79
C MET A 468 -13.06 6.15 -23.56
N LEU A 469 -12.04 6.71 -24.24
CA LEU A 469 -12.06 8.11 -24.69
C LEU A 469 -11.92 8.32 -26.20
N ASP A 470 -11.36 7.38 -26.98
CA ASP A 470 -11.15 7.56 -28.43
C ASP A 470 -12.47 7.75 -29.16
N GLN A 471 -12.74 8.98 -29.60
CA GLN A 471 -13.97 9.38 -30.26
C GLN A 471 -14.18 8.73 -31.63
N ASN A 472 -13.15 8.08 -32.18
CA ASN A 472 -13.15 7.37 -33.45
C ASN A 472 -13.40 5.85 -33.30
N ASP A 473 -13.28 5.28 -32.10
CA ASP A 473 -13.62 3.87 -31.87
C ASP A 473 -15.15 3.71 -31.99
N LYS A 474 -15.60 3.13 -33.11
CA LYS A 474 -17.02 2.88 -33.36
C LYS A 474 -17.64 1.94 -32.33
N GLU A 475 -16.85 1.00 -31.82
CA GLU A 475 -17.25 -0.01 -30.86
C GLU A 475 -17.27 0.51 -29.42
N ARG A 476 -16.46 1.53 -29.09
CA ARG A 476 -16.29 1.99 -27.68
C ARG A 476 -16.47 3.47 -27.40
N ALA A 477 -16.69 4.32 -28.41
CA ALA A 477 -17.05 5.72 -28.19
C ALA A 477 -18.50 5.86 -27.67
N PHE A 478 -18.75 5.37 -26.45
CA PHE A 478 -20.01 5.46 -25.73
C PHE A 478 -20.21 6.84 -25.11
N LEU A 479 -19.15 7.44 -24.55
CA LEU A 479 -19.15 8.81 -24.04
C LEU A 479 -18.82 9.82 -25.15
N LYS A 480 -19.57 10.93 -25.18
CA LYS A 480 -19.22 12.15 -25.92
C LYS A 480 -18.85 13.25 -24.93
N TYR A 481 -17.71 13.90 -25.17
CA TYR A 481 -17.13 14.93 -24.30
C TYR A 481 -16.28 15.92 -25.10
N SER A 482 -15.86 16.99 -24.43
CA SER A 482 -15.00 18.08 -24.88
C SER A 482 -13.87 18.34 -23.87
N SER A 483 -12.82 19.06 -24.25
CA SER A 483 -11.76 19.48 -23.32
C SER A 483 -12.20 20.46 -22.22
N SER A 484 -13.44 20.97 -22.29
CA SER A 484 -14.08 21.78 -21.25
C SER A 484 -14.97 20.99 -20.29
N ASP A 485 -15.19 19.69 -20.52
CA ASP A 485 -15.97 18.85 -19.61
C ASP A 485 -15.20 18.51 -18.34
N ARG A 486 -15.89 18.53 -17.20
CA ARG A 486 -15.32 18.17 -15.90
C ARG A 486 -15.63 16.71 -15.57
N PHE A 487 -14.69 16.03 -14.93
CA PHE A 487 -14.76 14.59 -14.68
C PHE A 487 -14.54 14.23 -13.21
N VAL A 488 -15.21 13.18 -12.76
CA VAL A 488 -14.86 12.42 -11.56
C VAL A 488 -14.19 11.11 -12.00
N LEU A 489 -13.03 10.82 -11.42
CA LEU A 489 -12.27 9.59 -11.61
C LEU A 489 -12.51 8.64 -10.43
N LEU A 490 -12.81 7.37 -10.71
CA LEU A 490 -12.83 6.28 -9.74
C LEU A 490 -11.84 5.19 -10.16
N ILE A 491 -10.86 4.92 -9.30
CA ILE A 491 -9.95 3.78 -9.37
C ILE A 491 -10.42 2.74 -8.36
N ASN A 492 -11.02 1.66 -8.87
CA ASN A 492 -11.60 0.60 -8.05
C ASN A 492 -10.75 -0.68 -8.09
N ASN A 493 -10.40 -1.22 -6.93
CA ASN A 493 -9.66 -2.47 -6.75
C ASN A 493 -10.60 -3.69 -6.86
N LEU A 494 -10.21 -4.72 -7.62
CA LEU A 494 -10.97 -5.98 -7.71
C LEU A 494 -10.72 -6.92 -6.52
N GLY A 495 -9.82 -6.57 -5.61
CA GLY A 495 -9.69 -7.16 -4.26
C GLY A 495 -8.29 -7.64 -3.90
N GLY A 496 -7.45 -7.94 -4.90
CA GLY A 496 -6.09 -8.48 -4.70
C GLY A 496 -4.94 -7.48 -4.85
N VAL A 497 -5.14 -6.34 -5.51
CA VAL A 497 -4.07 -5.35 -5.76
C VAL A 497 -3.69 -4.65 -4.46
N SER A 498 -2.39 -4.46 -4.19
CA SER A 498 -1.95 -3.77 -2.96
C SER A 498 -2.28 -2.28 -2.99
N THR A 499 -2.40 -1.66 -1.81
CA THR A 499 -2.62 -0.20 -1.71
C THR A 499 -1.47 0.61 -2.32
N LEU A 500 -0.25 0.05 -2.35
CA LEU A 500 0.92 0.67 -2.99
C LEU A 500 0.75 0.71 -4.51
N GLU A 501 0.52 -0.44 -5.14
CA GLU A 501 0.29 -0.55 -6.59
C GLU A 501 -0.95 0.25 -7.01
N LEU A 502 -2.06 0.15 -6.27
CA LEU A 502 -3.29 0.88 -6.57
C LEU A 502 -3.06 2.41 -6.56
N SER A 503 -2.16 2.91 -5.71
CA SER A 503 -1.80 4.33 -5.66
C SER A 503 -0.89 4.75 -6.81
N ALA A 504 0.05 3.89 -7.22
CA ALA A 504 0.87 4.10 -8.40
C ALA A 504 0.02 4.09 -9.69
N LEU A 505 -0.91 3.15 -9.81
CA LEU A 505 -1.90 3.09 -10.90
C LEU A 505 -2.76 4.36 -10.95
N THR A 506 -3.24 4.88 -9.81
CA THR A 506 -3.95 6.16 -9.75
C THR A 506 -3.09 7.32 -10.25
N ALA A 507 -1.82 7.39 -9.83
CA ALA A 507 -0.91 8.45 -10.25
C ALA A 507 -0.68 8.43 -11.77
N GLU A 508 -0.41 7.27 -12.36
CA GLU A 508 -0.21 7.15 -13.81
C GLU A 508 -1.50 7.42 -14.60
N VAL A 509 -2.67 6.95 -14.13
CA VAL A 509 -3.95 7.27 -14.78
C VAL A 509 -4.21 8.78 -14.80
N VAL A 510 -3.96 9.49 -13.70
CA VAL A 510 -4.10 10.96 -13.64
C VAL A 510 -3.08 11.64 -14.56
N LEU A 511 -1.83 11.16 -14.57
CA LEU A 511 -0.77 11.68 -15.45
C LEU A 511 -1.14 11.54 -16.93
N GLN A 512 -1.61 10.37 -17.36
CA GLN A 512 -2.02 10.16 -18.77
C GLN A 512 -3.29 10.95 -19.14
N LEU A 513 -4.27 11.06 -18.24
CA LEU A 513 -5.47 11.86 -18.46
C LEU A 513 -5.14 13.35 -18.71
N GLU A 514 -4.21 13.91 -17.93
CA GLU A 514 -3.74 15.29 -18.15
C GLU A 514 -2.83 15.41 -19.37
N ARG A 515 -1.88 14.48 -19.55
CA ARG A 515 -0.89 14.50 -20.64
C ARG A 515 -1.56 14.39 -22.00
N ASP A 516 -2.42 13.40 -22.20
CA ASP A 516 -2.90 12.99 -23.52
C ASP A 516 -4.31 13.52 -23.82
N TYR A 517 -5.20 13.56 -22.83
CA TYR A 517 -6.61 13.93 -23.01
C TYR A 517 -6.99 15.33 -22.50
N LYS A 518 -6.07 16.00 -21.81
CA LYS A 518 -6.27 17.30 -21.12
C LYS A 518 -7.37 17.28 -20.06
N ILE A 519 -7.66 16.10 -19.50
CA ILE A 519 -8.63 15.91 -18.42
C ILE A 519 -7.88 15.98 -17.09
N LYS A 520 -8.19 17.01 -16.29
CA LYS A 520 -7.90 17.02 -14.84
C LYS A 520 -9.18 16.61 -14.09
N PRO A 521 -9.23 15.47 -13.39
CA PRO A 521 -10.39 15.11 -12.58
C PRO A 521 -10.61 16.12 -11.45
N VAL A 522 -11.86 16.55 -11.22
CA VAL A 522 -12.22 17.44 -10.09
C VAL A 522 -12.44 16.67 -8.78
N ARG A 523 -12.51 15.33 -8.87
CA ARG A 523 -12.37 14.37 -7.79
C ARG A 523 -11.62 13.16 -8.34
N THR A 524 -10.73 12.61 -7.53
CA THR A 524 -10.23 11.25 -7.66
C THR A 524 -10.65 10.46 -6.44
N ILE A 525 -11.30 9.32 -6.65
CA ILE A 525 -11.71 8.36 -5.63
C ILE A 525 -10.93 7.08 -5.87
N GLN A 526 -10.27 6.55 -4.85
CA GLN A 526 -9.48 5.31 -4.92
C GLN A 526 -9.90 4.38 -3.78
N GLY A 527 -10.04 3.08 -4.05
CA GLY A 527 -10.34 2.09 -3.01
C GLY A 527 -11.00 0.83 -3.54
N THR A 528 -11.65 0.09 -2.65
CA THR A 528 -12.28 -1.21 -2.92
C THR A 528 -13.78 -1.06 -2.79
N PHE A 529 -14.49 -0.93 -3.92
CA PHE A 529 -15.92 -0.61 -3.96
C PHE A 529 -16.75 -1.72 -4.61
N LEU A 530 -16.23 -2.37 -5.64
CA LEU A 530 -16.87 -3.48 -6.34
C LEU A 530 -15.77 -4.48 -6.75
N THR A 531 -15.66 -5.57 -5.99
CA THR A 531 -14.59 -6.57 -6.14
C THR A 531 -14.94 -7.67 -7.15
N SER A 532 -13.96 -8.54 -7.39
CA SER A 532 -14.17 -9.93 -7.80
C SER A 532 -13.38 -10.79 -6.82
N LEU A 533 -13.97 -11.02 -5.63
CA LEU A 533 -13.36 -11.67 -4.47
C LEU A 533 -11.95 -11.11 -4.13
N ASN A 534 -10.89 -11.81 -4.54
CA ASN A 534 -9.49 -11.46 -4.33
C ASN A 534 -8.75 -11.16 -5.65
N GLY A 535 -9.46 -10.68 -6.68
CA GLY A 535 -8.95 -10.53 -8.04
C GLY A 535 -7.77 -9.58 -8.16
N MET A 536 -6.71 -10.05 -8.82
CA MET A 536 -5.46 -9.32 -9.08
C MET A 536 -5.64 -8.31 -10.22
N GLY A 537 -6.55 -7.36 -10.03
CA GLY A 537 -6.91 -6.38 -11.03
C GLY A 537 -7.60 -5.14 -10.47
N PHE A 538 -7.87 -4.19 -11.36
CA PHE A 538 -8.50 -2.90 -11.03
C PHE A 538 -9.39 -2.43 -12.19
N SER A 539 -10.19 -1.40 -11.95
CA SER A 539 -11.00 -0.76 -12.99
C SER A 539 -10.96 0.76 -12.89
N ILE A 540 -10.72 1.41 -14.03
CA ILE A 540 -10.80 2.86 -14.21
C ILE A 540 -12.24 3.20 -14.58
N SER A 541 -12.83 4.21 -13.94
CA SER A 541 -14.16 4.73 -14.27
C SER A 541 -14.14 6.26 -14.37
N LEU A 542 -14.78 6.82 -15.39
CA LEU A 542 -14.87 8.26 -15.63
C LEU A 542 -16.34 8.68 -15.74
N LEU A 543 -16.80 9.49 -14.79
CA LEU A 543 -18.12 10.14 -14.83
C LEU A 543 -17.95 11.59 -15.30
N ARG A 544 -18.56 11.93 -16.44
CA ARG A 544 -18.66 13.31 -16.94
C ARG A 544 -19.73 14.06 -16.14
N LEU A 545 -19.39 15.24 -15.60
CA LEU A 545 -20.29 16.06 -14.80
C LEU A 545 -21.29 16.83 -15.68
N ALA A 546 -22.36 16.15 -16.09
CA ALA A 546 -23.53 16.77 -16.71
C ALA A 546 -24.36 17.58 -15.70
N ASP A 547 -25.12 18.56 -16.20
CA ASP A 547 -26.17 19.24 -15.44
C ASP A 547 -27.36 18.29 -15.25
N THR A 548 -27.85 18.18 -14.01
CA THR A 548 -29.02 17.37 -13.66
C THR A 548 -30.34 18.11 -13.92
N GLY A 549 -30.30 19.44 -14.06
CA GLY A 549 -31.50 20.29 -14.20
C GLY A 549 -32.32 20.44 -12.91
N LEU A 550 -31.87 19.86 -11.79
CA LEU A 550 -32.62 19.82 -10.52
C LEU A 550 -32.31 20.99 -9.56
N GLY A 551 -31.39 21.89 -9.94
CA GLY A 551 -30.97 23.04 -9.14
C GLY A 551 -29.78 22.77 -8.21
N ALA A 552 -29.48 23.76 -7.36
CA ALA A 552 -28.37 23.71 -6.40
C ALA A 552 -28.59 22.63 -5.32
N GLY A 553 -27.51 22.05 -4.80
CA GLY A 553 -27.53 20.90 -3.89
C GLY A 553 -27.83 19.55 -4.56
N LYS A 554 -28.02 19.53 -5.88
CA LYS A 554 -28.43 18.34 -6.65
C LYS A 554 -27.60 18.09 -7.92
N SER A 555 -26.43 18.73 -8.08
CA SER A 555 -25.47 18.32 -9.11
C SER A 555 -24.81 16.98 -8.77
N PHE A 556 -24.29 16.25 -9.75
CA PHE A 556 -23.56 14.99 -9.51
C PHE A 556 -22.42 15.13 -8.49
N LEU A 557 -21.74 16.28 -8.45
CA LEU A 557 -20.62 16.52 -7.53
C LEU A 557 -21.12 16.66 -6.08
N GLU A 558 -22.18 17.45 -5.85
CA GLU A 558 -22.80 17.60 -4.53
C GLU A 558 -23.41 16.27 -4.05
N LEU A 559 -24.00 15.48 -4.96
CA LEU A 559 -24.60 14.18 -4.63
C LEU A 559 -23.55 13.09 -4.35
N LEU A 560 -22.36 13.17 -4.93
CA LEU A 560 -21.22 12.30 -4.57
C LEU A 560 -20.64 12.68 -3.20
N ASP A 561 -20.38 13.97 -2.98
CA ASP A 561 -19.84 14.51 -1.73
C ASP A 561 -20.84 14.47 -0.55
N ALA A 562 -22.15 14.33 -0.81
CA ALA A 562 -23.18 14.28 0.22
C ALA A 562 -22.94 13.15 1.26
N PRO A 563 -23.18 13.39 2.57
CA PRO A 563 -22.91 12.40 3.62
C PRO A 563 -23.61 11.05 3.40
N SER A 564 -22.95 9.97 3.85
CA SER A 564 -23.53 8.62 3.88
C SER A 564 -23.14 7.88 5.15
N GLU A 565 -24.04 6.99 5.58
CA GLU A 565 -23.85 6.05 6.70
C GLU A 565 -23.71 4.60 6.17
N ALA A 566 -23.27 4.42 4.92
CA ALA A 566 -23.06 3.11 4.30
C ALA A 566 -21.59 2.69 4.42
N VAL A 567 -21.33 1.53 5.04
CA VAL A 567 -19.97 1.09 5.42
C VAL A 567 -19.03 0.81 4.24
N GLY A 568 -19.60 0.55 3.05
CA GLY A 568 -18.83 0.37 1.81
C GLY A 568 -18.41 1.68 1.13
N TRP A 569 -18.89 2.84 1.59
CA TRP A 569 -18.62 4.12 0.96
C TRP A 569 -17.84 5.05 1.87
N ALA A 570 -16.52 5.12 1.64
CA ALA A 570 -15.71 6.23 2.12
C ALA A 570 -16.17 7.52 1.42
N ALA A 571 -16.64 8.51 2.18
CA ALA A 571 -17.02 9.80 1.62
C ALA A 571 -15.79 10.50 1.00
N PRO A 572 -15.90 11.09 -0.20
CA PRO A 572 -14.78 11.77 -0.83
C PRO A 572 -14.39 13.04 -0.06
N ILE A 573 -13.13 13.47 -0.24
CA ILE A 573 -12.64 14.75 0.26
C ILE A 573 -13.48 15.89 -0.35
N GLN A 574 -13.97 16.80 0.50
CA GLN A 574 -14.96 17.84 0.16
C GLN A 574 -14.45 18.86 -0.87
N THR A 575 -15.35 19.47 -1.65
CA THR A 575 -15.03 20.56 -2.61
C THR A 575 -14.11 21.62 -2.04
N SER A 576 -14.38 22.09 -0.82
CA SER A 576 -13.60 23.12 -0.13
C SER A 576 -12.13 22.74 0.08
N THR A 577 -11.78 21.46 0.13
CA THR A 577 -10.38 21.01 0.22
C THR A 577 -9.72 20.89 -1.15
N TRP A 578 -10.47 20.49 -2.19
CA TRP A 578 -9.96 20.49 -3.58
C TRP A 578 -9.74 21.91 -4.12
N ASP A 579 -10.67 22.83 -3.85
CA ASP A 579 -10.60 24.23 -4.29
C ASP A 579 -9.46 25.01 -3.59
N ASN A 580 -9.04 24.56 -2.40
CA ASN A 580 -7.93 25.14 -1.62
C ASN A 580 -6.56 24.47 -1.87
N GLN A 581 -6.39 23.70 -2.94
CA GLN A 581 -5.08 23.14 -3.31
C GLN A 581 -4.10 24.24 -3.74
N THR A 582 -3.30 24.75 -2.80
CA THR A 582 -2.10 25.53 -3.11
C THR A 582 -1.13 24.66 -3.91
N SER A 583 -0.93 25.00 -5.18
CA SER A 583 -0.03 24.30 -6.11
C SER A 583 1.45 24.43 -5.76
N ALA A 584 1.80 25.27 -4.79
CA ALA A 584 3.11 25.27 -4.17
C ALA A 584 3.23 24.03 -3.25
N SER A 585 3.92 23.01 -3.75
CA SER A 585 4.80 22.25 -2.87
C SER A 585 5.62 23.26 -2.08
N PHE A 586 5.62 23.16 -0.75
CA PHE A 586 6.64 23.85 0.05
C PHE A 586 7.98 23.21 -0.30
N GLU A 587 8.67 23.79 -1.29
CA GLU A 587 10.11 23.63 -1.44
C GLU A 587 10.71 24.05 -0.11
N SER A 588 11.13 23.06 0.69
CA SER A 588 11.71 23.31 2.00
C SER A 588 12.96 24.14 1.77
N ALA A 589 12.85 25.45 2.07
CA ALA A 589 13.84 26.45 1.68
C ALA A 589 15.22 25.94 2.10
N SER A 590 16.07 25.71 1.11
CA SER A 590 17.22 24.80 1.25
C SER A 590 18.06 25.22 2.45
N SER A 591 17.94 24.42 3.52
CA SER A 591 18.56 24.75 4.80
C SER A 591 20.05 24.89 4.54
N PRO A 592 20.66 26.06 4.79
CA PRO A 592 21.97 26.38 4.24
C PRO A 592 22.98 25.36 4.75
N ARG A 593 23.39 24.45 3.85
CA ARG A 593 24.22 23.27 4.17
C ARG A 593 25.40 23.78 5.00
N ALA A 594 25.51 23.29 6.24
CA ALA A 594 26.40 23.90 7.23
C ALA A 594 27.82 23.93 6.66
N VAL A 595 28.36 25.13 6.41
CA VAL A 595 29.58 25.28 5.59
C VAL A 595 30.72 24.50 6.22
N GLU A 596 31.04 23.38 5.57
CA GLU A 596 31.93 22.39 6.12
C GLU A 596 33.34 22.96 6.17
N LYS A 597 33.94 22.93 7.37
CA LYS A 597 35.30 23.40 7.53
C LYS A 597 36.23 22.38 6.87
N PRO A 598 37.14 22.78 5.96
CA PRO A 598 38.17 21.88 5.47
C PRO A 598 38.96 21.24 6.61
N SER A 599 39.54 20.07 6.38
CA SER A 599 40.44 19.39 7.32
C SER A 599 41.89 19.42 6.84
N ASN A 600 42.81 19.19 7.76
CA ASN A 600 44.23 19.02 7.45
C ASN A 600 44.60 17.55 7.20
N LEU A 601 43.61 16.66 7.10
CA LEU A 601 43.77 15.21 7.00
C LEU A 601 43.75 14.79 5.52
N THR A 602 44.92 14.40 4.99
CA THR A 602 45.13 14.25 3.55
C THR A 602 45.35 12.81 3.06
N LEU A 603 45.04 12.59 1.77
CA LEU A 603 45.30 11.35 1.01
C LEU A 603 45.46 11.62 -0.50
N ASP A 604 46.03 10.66 -1.21
CA ASP A 604 45.97 10.58 -2.67
C ASP A 604 44.54 10.21 -3.15
N PRO A 605 43.83 11.08 -3.89
CA PRO A 605 42.46 10.79 -4.35
C PRO A 605 42.38 9.70 -5.43
N ALA A 606 43.46 9.37 -6.13
CA ALA A 606 43.48 8.27 -7.10
C ALA A 606 43.47 6.91 -6.39
N ILE A 607 44.19 6.79 -5.27
CA ILE A 607 44.11 5.65 -4.36
C ILE A 607 42.74 5.67 -3.66
N LEU A 608 42.34 6.85 -3.15
CA LEU A 608 40.97 7.32 -2.88
C LEU A 608 39.90 6.55 -3.64
N LYS A 609 40.02 6.57 -4.97
CA LYS A 609 39.07 5.97 -5.90
C LYS A 609 39.30 4.48 -6.13
N LYS A 610 40.53 4.06 -6.44
CA LYS A 610 40.89 2.66 -6.80
C LYS A 610 40.34 1.65 -5.79
N VAL A 611 40.70 1.87 -4.54
CA VAL A 611 40.45 0.88 -3.48
C VAL A 611 38.97 0.91 -3.10
N LEU A 612 38.35 2.09 -3.06
CA LEU A 612 36.94 2.26 -2.76
C LEU A 612 36.07 1.51 -3.77
N SER A 613 36.31 1.68 -5.08
CA SER A 613 35.62 0.90 -6.11
C SER A 613 35.76 -0.60 -5.88
N SER A 614 36.96 -1.11 -5.58
CA SER A 614 37.22 -2.54 -5.31
C SER A 614 36.32 -3.14 -4.22
N GLY A 615 36.00 -2.40 -3.16
CA GLY A 615 35.06 -2.84 -2.12
C GLY A 615 33.58 -2.71 -2.49
N LEU A 616 33.20 -1.68 -3.25
CA LEU A 616 31.82 -1.47 -3.71
C LEU A 616 31.44 -2.50 -4.78
N ASP A 617 32.31 -2.71 -5.77
CA ASP A 617 32.16 -3.71 -6.83
C ASP A 617 32.01 -5.12 -6.23
N ARG A 618 32.71 -5.42 -5.13
CA ARG A 618 32.59 -6.71 -4.43
C ARG A 618 31.26 -6.87 -3.69
N VAL A 619 30.66 -5.80 -3.15
CA VAL A 619 29.28 -5.85 -2.60
C VAL A 619 28.24 -6.04 -3.68
N ILE A 620 28.33 -5.29 -4.78
CA ILE A 620 27.40 -5.42 -5.91
C ILE A 620 27.45 -6.85 -6.47
N LYS A 621 28.64 -7.46 -6.50
CA LYS A 621 28.83 -8.88 -6.84
C LYS A 621 28.31 -9.87 -5.77
N ALA A 622 28.28 -9.48 -4.49
CA ALA A 622 27.80 -10.31 -3.38
C ALA A 622 26.28 -10.22 -3.16
N GLU A 623 25.61 -9.18 -3.68
CA GLU A 623 24.17 -8.92 -3.50
C GLU A 623 23.29 -10.18 -3.65
N PRO A 624 23.38 -10.98 -4.73
CA PRO A 624 22.43 -12.08 -4.93
C PRO A 624 22.56 -13.17 -3.87
N LEU A 625 23.71 -13.25 -3.19
CA LEU A 625 23.97 -14.18 -2.10
C LEU A 625 23.57 -13.59 -0.74
N VAL A 626 23.78 -12.28 -0.51
CA VAL A 626 23.28 -11.57 0.67
C VAL A 626 21.75 -11.58 0.71
N THR A 627 21.10 -11.16 -0.37
CA THR A 627 19.63 -11.18 -0.54
C THR A 627 19.09 -12.60 -0.33
N ARG A 628 19.77 -13.62 -0.85
CA ARG A 628 19.38 -15.02 -0.62
C ARG A 628 19.53 -15.45 0.84
N TYR A 629 20.59 -15.06 1.54
CA TYR A 629 20.72 -15.36 2.97
C TYR A 629 19.64 -14.65 3.78
N ASP A 630 19.36 -13.38 3.46
CA ASP A 630 18.34 -12.57 4.13
C ASP A 630 16.92 -13.08 3.86
N THR A 631 16.64 -13.62 2.67
CA THR A 631 15.37 -14.30 2.37
C THR A 631 15.09 -15.51 3.29
N ILE A 632 16.12 -16.05 3.97
CA ILE A 632 15.99 -17.22 4.87
C ILE A 632 15.87 -16.79 6.35
N VAL A 633 16.38 -15.61 6.74
CA VAL A 633 16.45 -15.17 8.16
C VAL A 633 15.94 -13.73 8.40
N GLY A 634 15.33 -13.14 7.38
CA GLY A 634 14.86 -11.76 7.32
C GLY A 634 13.79 -11.61 6.23
N ASP A 635 13.68 -10.43 5.62
CA ASP A 635 12.69 -10.14 4.59
C ASP A 635 13.24 -10.09 3.15
N GLY A 636 14.55 -10.30 2.96
CA GLY A 636 15.16 -10.42 1.65
C GLY A 636 15.44 -9.08 0.96
N ASP A 637 15.53 -7.99 1.72
CA ASP A 637 15.86 -6.65 1.19
C ASP A 637 17.32 -6.25 1.43
N CYS A 638 18.02 -6.94 2.35
CA CYS A 638 19.34 -6.55 2.83
C CYS A 638 20.34 -6.36 1.67
N GLY A 639 20.53 -7.37 0.83
CA GLY A 639 21.45 -7.33 -0.31
C GLY A 639 21.17 -6.18 -1.27
N ILE A 640 19.89 -6.01 -1.65
CA ILE A 640 19.42 -4.93 -2.54
C ILE A 640 19.71 -3.56 -1.92
N GLY A 641 19.54 -3.42 -0.60
CA GLY A 641 19.96 -2.24 0.16
C GLY A 641 21.46 -1.96 0.05
N LEU A 642 22.31 -3.00 0.19
CA LEU A 642 23.76 -2.87 0.09
C LEU A 642 24.18 -2.43 -1.32
N GLN A 643 23.62 -3.08 -2.36
CA GLN A 643 23.89 -2.78 -3.76
C GLN A 643 23.54 -1.33 -4.08
N ARG A 644 22.34 -0.87 -3.70
CA ARG A 644 21.87 0.49 -3.99
C ARG A 644 22.79 1.55 -3.38
N GLY A 645 23.19 1.38 -2.13
CA GLY A 645 24.18 2.25 -1.48
C GLY A 645 25.53 2.20 -2.20
N ALA A 646 26.01 1.01 -2.57
CA ALA A 646 27.29 0.82 -3.23
C ALA A 646 27.35 1.46 -4.63
N GLU A 647 26.30 1.30 -5.43
CA GLU A 647 26.15 1.93 -6.76
C GLU A 647 26.05 3.45 -6.66
N ALA A 648 25.36 3.97 -5.62
CA ALA A 648 25.27 5.40 -5.38
C ALA A 648 26.63 6.02 -5.00
N ILE A 649 27.42 5.38 -4.14
CA ILE A 649 28.81 5.83 -3.84
C ILE A 649 29.67 5.73 -5.10
N LEU A 650 29.60 4.61 -5.84
CA LEU A 650 30.37 4.44 -7.09
C LEU A 650 30.09 5.56 -8.06
N LYS A 651 28.83 5.98 -8.21
CA LYS A 651 28.42 7.10 -9.05
C LYS A 651 29.03 8.42 -8.57
N GLU A 652 28.94 8.72 -7.27
CA GLU A 652 29.48 9.95 -6.66
C GLU A 652 31.00 10.09 -6.84
N ILE A 653 31.76 9.02 -6.61
CA ILE A 653 33.24 9.04 -6.78
C ILE A 653 33.70 8.92 -8.24
N ASN A 654 32.78 8.57 -9.15
CA ASN A 654 33.02 8.57 -10.58
C ASN A 654 32.59 9.85 -11.30
N ASP A 655 31.82 10.72 -10.66
CA ASP A 655 31.48 12.01 -11.24
C ASP A 655 32.74 12.85 -11.47
N SER A 656 32.93 13.23 -12.74
CA SER A 656 34.04 14.07 -13.17
C SER A 656 33.73 15.57 -13.03
N SER A 657 32.47 15.94 -12.73
CA SER A 657 32.10 17.32 -12.40
C SER A 657 32.49 17.71 -10.96
N THR A 658 32.59 16.72 -10.07
CA THR A 658 32.93 16.87 -8.66
C THR A 658 34.14 16.00 -8.27
N PRO A 659 35.36 16.32 -8.77
CA PRO A 659 36.55 15.50 -8.51
C PRO A 659 36.86 15.35 -7.02
N LEU A 660 37.35 14.17 -6.62
CA LEU A 660 37.78 13.90 -5.25
C LEU A 660 38.95 14.81 -4.85
N THR A 661 38.86 15.41 -3.66
CA THR A 661 39.88 16.29 -3.10
C THR A 661 40.85 15.52 -2.19
N PRO A 662 42.07 16.03 -1.94
CA PRO A 662 42.97 15.43 -0.94
C PRO A 662 42.42 15.43 0.49
N ASP A 663 41.50 16.36 0.82
CA ASP A 663 40.80 16.38 2.11
C ASP A 663 39.80 15.21 2.21
N VAL A 664 40.07 14.28 3.12
CA VAL A 664 39.23 13.10 3.30
C VAL A 664 37.88 13.43 3.92
N LEU A 665 37.78 14.48 4.75
CA LEU A 665 36.51 14.80 5.40
C LEU A 665 35.54 15.44 4.40
N ALA A 666 36.03 16.26 3.47
CA ALA A 666 35.23 16.71 2.33
C ALA A 666 34.74 15.54 1.46
N THR A 667 35.52 14.47 1.32
CA THR A 667 35.07 13.26 0.61
C THR A 667 34.10 12.42 1.46
N LEU A 668 34.32 12.33 2.77
CA LEU A 668 33.48 11.57 3.71
C LEU A 668 32.10 12.19 3.87
N HIS A 669 31.96 13.51 3.94
CA HIS A 669 30.66 14.14 4.07
C HIS A 669 29.81 14.00 2.79
N ARG A 670 30.39 14.19 1.59
CA ARG A 670 29.72 13.86 0.30
C ARG A 670 29.20 12.42 0.28
N ILE A 671 29.97 11.52 0.88
CA ILE A 671 29.65 10.09 0.92
C ILE A 671 28.62 9.79 2.03
N ILE A 672 28.60 10.52 3.15
CA ILE A 672 27.51 10.52 4.15
C ILE A 672 26.20 11.02 3.54
N ASP A 673 26.22 12.15 2.82
CA ASP A 673 25.07 12.68 2.07
C ASP A 673 24.44 11.61 1.18
N VAL A 674 25.26 10.78 0.51
CA VAL A 674 24.80 9.67 -0.32
C VAL A 674 24.14 8.55 0.51
N VAL A 675 24.62 8.21 1.72
CA VAL A 675 23.89 7.27 2.61
C VAL A 675 22.50 7.81 2.88
N GLU A 676 22.45 9.04 3.40
CA GLU A 676 21.28 9.63 4.05
C GLU A 676 20.15 9.93 3.04
N ASN A 677 20.48 10.00 1.75
CA ASN A 677 19.54 10.26 0.66
C ASN A 677 19.30 9.06 -0.27
N THR A 678 19.95 7.90 -0.09
CA THR A 678 19.73 6.73 -0.97
C THR A 678 19.50 5.39 -0.26
N MET A 679 19.86 5.26 1.02
CA MET A 679 19.69 4.01 1.78
C MET A 679 18.55 4.11 2.78
N ASP A 680 17.49 3.36 2.51
CA ASP A 680 16.23 3.41 3.25
C ASP A 680 16.22 2.55 4.54
N GLY A 681 15.06 2.63 5.21
CA GLY A 681 14.57 1.62 6.13
C GLY A 681 15.24 1.70 7.48
N THR A 682 15.67 0.55 7.97
CA THR A 682 16.74 0.54 8.97
C THR A 682 18.06 0.77 8.21
N SER A 683 18.61 -0.25 7.57
CA SER A 683 19.78 -0.26 6.67
C SER A 683 20.66 1.00 6.57
N GLY A 684 20.21 2.10 5.95
CA GLY A 684 21.02 3.33 5.86
C GLY A 684 21.47 3.95 7.19
N ALA A 685 20.59 4.06 8.19
CA ALA A 685 20.87 4.97 9.31
C ALA A 685 21.89 4.47 10.35
N ILE A 686 22.18 3.16 10.45
CA ILE A 686 23.34 2.67 11.24
C ILE A 686 24.64 3.19 10.65
N TYR A 687 24.71 3.32 9.32
CA TYR A 687 25.89 3.86 8.67
C TYR A 687 25.90 5.37 8.67
N ALA A 688 24.77 6.05 8.49
CA ALA A 688 24.70 7.49 8.74
C ALA A 688 25.25 7.83 10.15
N ILE A 689 24.81 7.10 11.18
CA ILE A 689 25.33 7.20 12.56
C ILE A 689 26.84 6.89 12.61
N PHE A 690 27.28 5.76 12.06
CA PHE A 690 28.67 5.32 12.13
C PHE A 690 29.62 6.27 11.38
N LEU A 691 29.21 6.81 10.23
CA LEU A 691 30.02 7.66 9.36
C LEU A 691 30.04 9.10 9.84
N ASN A 692 28.93 9.64 10.36
CA ASN A 692 28.97 10.92 11.09
C ASN A 692 29.88 10.81 12.33
N ALA A 693 29.82 9.68 13.06
CA ALA A 693 30.76 9.41 14.14
C ALA A 693 32.21 9.20 13.66
N LEU A 694 32.41 8.75 12.42
CA LEU A 694 33.72 8.60 11.78
C LEU A 694 34.31 9.93 11.37
N ALA A 695 33.49 10.80 10.77
CA ALA A 695 33.84 12.18 10.46
C ALA A 695 34.22 12.94 11.73
N HIS A 696 33.47 12.72 12.82
CA HIS A 696 33.81 13.24 14.15
C HIS A 696 35.10 12.62 14.72
N GLY A 697 35.29 11.30 14.62
CA GLY A 697 36.48 10.60 15.11
C GLY A 697 37.77 10.96 14.37
N LEU A 698 37.68 11.23 13.06
CA LEU A 698 38.74 11.86 12.27
C LEU A 698 38.93 13.32 12.68
N ARG A 699 37.86 14.13 12.74
CA ARG A 699 37.95 15.56 13.10
C ARG A 699 38.55 15.81 14.48
N ALA A 700 38.32 14.91 15.43
CA ALA A 700 38.94 14.94 16.76
C ALA A 700 40.47 14.71 16.74
N GLN A 701 41.03 14.26 15.60
CA GLN A 701 42.45 14.05 15.36
C GLN A 701 43.04 15.05 14.34
N ASP A 702 42.22 15.94 13.78
CA ASP A 702 42.62 17.04 12.89
C ASP A 702 43.49 18.06 13.66
N LYS A 703 44.66 18.39 13.09
CA LYS A 703 45.66 19.28 13.69
C LYS A 703 45.88 20.50 12.81
N SER A 704 46.48 21.56 13.34
CA SER A 704 46.66 22.84 12.64
C SER A 704 47.68 22.83 11.47
N THR A 705 48.05 21.66 10.97
CA THR A 705 49.05 21.45 9.90
C THR A 705 48.67 20.24 9.05
N PRO A 706 48.71 20.33 7.70
CA PRO A 706 48.47 19.20 6.81
C PRO A 706 49.27 17.95 7.18
N MET A 707 48.59 16.81 7.31
CA MET A 707 49.19 15.51 7.58
C MET A 707 48.47 14.41 6.80
N SER A 708 49.25 13.53 6.16
CA SER A 708 48.70 12.28 5.62
C SER A 708 48.15 11.45 6.78
N VAL A 709 46.98 10.87 6.58
CA VAL A 709 46.40 9.97 7.58
C VAL A 709 47.04 8.58 7.48
N THR A 710 46.96 7.80 8.56
CA THR A 710 47.66 6.53 8.78
C THR A 710 46.74 5.46 9.34
N SER A 711 47.20 4.19 9.35
CA SER A 711 46.56 3.07 10.05
C SER A 711 46.04 3.45 11.45
N THR A 712 46.89 4.02 12.29
CA THR A 712 46.57 4.38 13.68
C THR A 712 45.41 5.38 13.80
N ILE A 713 45.38 6.42 12.95
CA ILE A 713 44.41 7.51 13.05
C ILE A 713 43.01 7.01 12.67
N TRP A 714 42.91 6.20 11.61
CA TRP A 714 41.68 5.49 11.30
C TRP A 714 41.28 4.52 12.40
N ALA A 715 42.20 3.71 12.93
CA ALA A 715 41.91 2.73 13.97
C ALA A 715 41.30 3.39 15.23
N ASN A 716 41.77 4.59 15.58
CA ASN A 716 41.17 5.43 16.62
C ASN A 716 39.78 5.99 16.23
N ALA A 717 39.62 6.50 15.00
CA ALA A 717 38.35 7.03 14.50
C ALA A 717 37.28 5.91 14.39
N LEU A 718 37.71 4.70 14.04
CA LEU A 718 36.96 3.45 14.06
C LEU A 718 36.44 3.13 15.44
N GLN A 719 37.32 3.13 16.44
CA GLN A 719 36.92 2.81 17.79
C GLN A 719 35.99 3.88 18.37
N HIS A 720 36.15 5.16 17.99
CA HIS A 720 35.17 6.21 18.29
C HIS A 720 33.80 5.88 17.69
N SER A 721 33.78 5.52 16.41
CA SER A 721 32.55 5.23 15.66
C SER A 721 31.83 3.98 16.16
N LEU A 722 32.57 2.93 16.54
CA LEU A 722 32.03 1.72 17.18
C LEU A 722 31.40 2.05 18.54
N LYS A 723 32.11 2.82 19.37
CA LYS A 723 31.62 3.32 20.67
C LYS A 723 30.47 4.32 20.54
N ALA A 724 30.31 4.98 19.39
CA ALA A 724 29.17 5.84 19.09
C ALA A 724 27.97 5.01 18.65
N LEU A 725 28.15 4.09 17.69
CA LEU A 725 27.12 3.18 17.19
C LEU A 725 26.51 2.34 18.32
N ALA A 726 27.33 1.82 19.24
CA ALA A 726 26.89 1.08 20.43
C ALA A 726 26.06 1.89 21.46
N LYS A 727 25.80 3.19 21.22
CA LYS A 727 24.81 3.99 21.97
C LYS A 727 23.41 3.92 21.35
N TYR A 728 23.32 3.54 20.07
CA TYR A 728 22.10 3.58 19.25
C TYR A 728 21.64 2.19 18.80
N THR A 729 22.50 1.18 18.87
CA THR A 729 22.14 -0.25 18.79
C THR A 729 22.58 -0.97 20.07
N PRO A 730 21.78 -1.90 20.62
CA PRO A 730 22.24 -2.78 21.70
C PRO A 730 23.24 -3.84 21.22
N ALA A 731 23.36 -4.05 19.91
CA ALA A 731 24.08 -5.19 19.33
C ALA A 731 25.57 -5.25 19.69
N GLN A 732 26.02 -6.43 20.06
CA GLN A 732 27.39 -6.81 20.41
C GLN A 732 27.86 -8.00 19.53
N PRO A 733 29.16 -8.31 19.52
CA PRO A 733 29.64 -9.60 19.02
C PRO A 733 29.03 -10.76 19.81
N GLY A 734 28.54 -11.77 19.11
CA GLY A 734 27.75 -12.90 19.60
C GLY A 734 26.26 -12.81 19.28
N ASP A 735 25.75 -11.62 18.90
CA ASP A 735 24.31 -11.40 18.70
C ASP A 735 23.76 -11.86 17.34
N ARG A 736 24.65 -12.29 16.42
CA ARG A 736 24.38 -12.66 15.02
C ARG A 736 23.94 -11.46 14.17
N THR A 737 24.82 -10.47 14.05
CA THR A 737 24.60 -9.22 13.29
C THR A 737 25.90 -8.74 12.62
N LEU A 738 25.84 -7.64 11.87
CA LEU A 738 27.03 -6.96 11.32
C LEU A 738 28.13 -6.66 12.38
N MET A 739 27.78 -6.57 13.67
CA MET A 739 28.74 -6.39 14.78
C MET A 739 29.77 -7.52 14.86
N ASP A 740 29.42 -8.72 14.38
CA ASP A 740 30.26 -9.92 14.39
C ASP A 740 31.39 -9.89 13.36
N ALA A 741 31.20 -9.25 12.21
CA ALA A 741 32.31 -8.94 11.29
C ALA A 741 33.05 -7.67 11.75
N LEU A 742 32.29 -6.69 12.24
CA LEU A 742 32.77 -5.34 12.55
C LEU A 742 33.73 -5.26 13.75
N SER A 743 33.35 -5.78 14.91
CA SER A 743 34.17 -5.61 16.11
C SER A 743 35.52 -6.33 15.99
N PRO A 744 35.59 -7.58 15.47
CA PRO A 744 36.88 -8.23 15.17
C PRO A 744 37.73 -7.42 14.20
N PHE A 745 37.14 -6.91 13.10
CA PHE A 745 37.84 -6.04 12.15
C PHE A 745 38.53 -4.85 12.87
N ILE A 746 37.78 -4.11 13.68
CA ILE A 746 38.28 -2.91 14.36
C ILE A 746 39.37 -3.27 15.37
N ASN A 747 39.15 -4.29 16.20
CA ASN A 747 40.08 -4.65 17.25
C ASN A 747 41.40 -5.18 16.65
N THR A 748 41.33 -6.06 15.65
CA THR A 748 42.53 -6.55 14.94
C THR A 748 43.28 -5.41 14.22
N LEU A 749 42.59 -4.42 13.65
CA LEU A 749 43.25 -3.28 13.03
C LEU A 749 43.97 -2.37 14.06
N ILE A 750 43.38 -2.18 15.25
CA ILE A 750 44.02 -1.45 16.36
C ILE A 750 45.24 -2.21 16.91
N GLU A 751 45.18 -3.54 16.98
CA GLU A 751 46.24 -4.38 17.53
C GLU A 751 47.41 -4.61 16.56
N THR A 752 47.17 -4.60 15.25
CA THR A 752 48.15 -5.05 14.24
C THR A 752 48.54 -4.01 13.19
N GLU A 753 47.74 -2.94 13.04
CA GLU A 753 47.79 -1.98 11.91
C GLU A 753 47.75 -2.61 10.49
N ASP A 754 47.45 -3.91 10.38
CA ASP A 754 47.45 -4.71 9.16
C ASP A 754 46.02 -4.93 8.65
N ILE A 755 45.74 -4.35 7.48
CA ILE A 755 44.40 -4.39 6.92
C ILE A 755 43.96 -5.78 6.44
N ARG A 756 44.89 -6.63 6.01
CA ARG A 756 44.55 -7.95 5.47
C ARG A 756 44.19 -8.90 6.60
N LYS A 757 44.91 -8.81 7.74
CA LYS A 757 44.52 -9.49 8.99
C LYS A 757 43.17 -9.01 9.53
N ALA A 758 42.90 -7.71 9.49
CA ALA A 758 41.63 -7.16 9.94
C ALA A 758 40.44 -7.65 9.07
N ALA A 759 40.58 -7.65 7.75
CA ALA A 759 39.57 -8.19 6.84
C ALA A 759 39.39 -9.72 6.97
N GLU A 760 40.47 -10.46 7.24
CA GLU A 760 40.39 -11.88 7.59
C GLU A 760 39.60 -12.10 8.89
N ALA A 761 39.88 -11.33 9.94
CA ALA A 761 39.12 -11.36 11.20
C ALA A 761 37.63 -11.03 11.00
N ALA A 762 37.32 -10.07 10.12
CA ALA A 762 35.93 -9.77 9.72
C ALA A 762 35.24 -10.96 9.05
N SER A 763 35.97 -11.67 8.18
CA SER A 763 35.50 -12.85 7.46
C SER A 763 35.30 -14.05 8.39
N GLN A 764 36.22 -14.27 9.33
CA GLN A 764 36.10 -15.30 10.36
C GLN A 764 34.91 -15.00 11.30
N GLY A 765 34.71 -13.73 11.67
CA GLY A 765 33.55 -13.28 12.44
C GLY A 765 32.22 -13.50 11.70
N ALA A 766 32.14 -13.09 10.43
CA ALA A 766 30.99 -13.35 9.57
C ALA A 766 30.71 -14.84 9.40
N GLU A 767 31.73 -15.68 9.18
CA GLU A 767 31.57 -17.13 9.07
C GLU A 767 31.06 -17.75 10.39
N ALA A 768 31.55 -17.28 11.54
CA ALA A 768 31.13 -17.77 12.85
C ALA A 768 29.63 -17.53 13.14
N THR A 769 29.01 -16.49 12.55
CA THR A 769 27.56 -16.23 12.67
C THR A 769 26.67 -17.38 12.18
N LYS A 770 27.20 -18.34 11.41
CA LYS A 770 26.51 -19.61 11.07
C LYS A 770 26.13 -20.43 12.30
N MET A 771 26.96 -20.37 13.35
CA MET A 771 26.80 -21.17 14.57
C MET A 771 26.24 -20.38 15.76
N MET A 772 26.01 -19.07 15.59
CA MET A 772 25.45 -18.21 16.63
C MET A 772 23.93 -18.33 16.67
N LYS A 773 23.36 -18.33 17.89
CA LYS A 773 21.92 -18.11 18.08
C LYS A 773 21.65 -16.61 17.92
N ALA A 774 20.69 -16.24 17.09
CA ALA A 774 20.30 -14.83 16.97
C ALA A 774 19.68 -14.34 18.29
N SER A 775 20.22 -13.24 18.83
CA SER A 775 19.63 -12.51 19.96
C SER A 775 18.95 -11.21 19.51
N LEU A 776 19.35 -10.69 18.33
CA LEU A 776 18.85 -9.45 17.75
C LEU A 776 18.50 -9.60 16.27
N GLY A 777 17.63 -8.70 15.82
CA GLY A 777 17.17 -8.62 14.44
C GLY A 777 16.13 -9.65 14.04
N ARG A 778 15.84 -9.72 12.74
CA ARG A 778 14.77 -10.58 12.20
C ARG A 778 15.04 -12.07 12.41
N ALA A 779 16.32 -12.46 12.41
CA ALA A 779 16.77 -13.84 12.63
C ALA A 779 16.37 -14.44 13.99
N VAL A 780 15.89 -13.62 14.94
CA VAL A 780 15.31 -14.06 16.22
C VAL A 780 13.93 -14.70 16.05
N TYR A 781 13.20 -14.35 14.98
CA TYR A 781 11.80 -14.73 14.77
C TYR A 781 11.44 -15.07 13.30
N VAL A 782 12.41 -15.10 12.39
CA VAL A 782 12.26 -15.46 10.97
C VAL A 782 13.21 -16.61 10.61
N GLY A 783 12.67 -17.62 9.94
CA GLY A 783 13.36 -18.88 9.64
C GLY A 783 13.44 -19.80 10.86
N GLY A 784 13.26 -21.11 10.66
CA GLY A 784 13.54 -22.10 11.71
C GLY A 784 15.04 -22.19 11.98
N GLU A 785 15.49 -22.32 13.24
CA GLU A 785 16.92 -22.45 13.56
C GLU A 785 17.55 -23.64 12.80
N ASP A 786 16.81 -24.76 12.70
CA ASP A 786 17.18 -25.93 11.89
C ASP A 786 17.38 -25.64 10.40
N GLU A 787 16.82 -24.57 9.85
CA GLU A 787 16.90 -24.21 8.43
C GLU A 787 18.22 -23.51 8.09
N TRP A 788 18.76 -22.69 9.01
CA TRP A 788 19.91 -21.81 8.77
C TRP A 788 21.16 -22.08 9.62
N VAL A 789 21.04 -22.67 10.82
CA VAL A 789 22.18 -22.96 11.69
C VAL A 789 23.18 -23.90 10.99
N GLY A 790 24.46 -23.55 11.08
CA GLY A 790 25.57 -24.25 10.42
C GLY A 790 25.63 -24.10 8.89
N LYS A 791 24.72 -23.33 8.28
CA LYS A 791 24.56 -23.29 6.82
C LYS A 791 24.83 -21.91 6.23
N ILE A 792 24.24 -20.84 6.80
CA ILE A 792 24.34 -19.48 6.26
C ILE A 792 24.76 -18.46 7.32
N PRO A 793 25.65 -17.51 6.98
CA PRO A 793 26.02 -16.43 7.87
C PRO A 793 24.87 -15.43 8.03
N ASP A 794 25.03 -14.49 8.95
CA ASP A 794 24.24 -13.25 9.00
C ASP A 794 24.45 -12.46 7.69
N PRO A 795 23.38 -12.01 7.00
CA PRO A 795 23.50 -11.23 5.77
C PRO A 795 24.30 -9.94 5.95
N GLY A 796 24.12 -9.25 7.08
CA GLY A 796 24.80 -7.99 7.39
C GLY A 796 26.30 -8.17 7.62
N ALA A 797 26.69 -9.17 8.41
CA ALA A 797 28.08 -9.55 8.64
C ALA A 797 28.75 -10.07 7.36
N TYR A 798 28.06 -10.89 6.57
CA TYR A 798 28.60 -11.41 5.32
C TYR A 798 28.84 -10.31 4.29
N GLY A 799 27.83 -9.47 4.03
CA GLY A 799 27.95 -8.31 3.16
C GLY A 799 29.07 -7.36 3.60
N LEU A 800 29.18 -7.11 4.91
CA LEU A 800 30.28 -6.31 5.47
C LEU A 800 31.66 -6.98 5.32
N SER A 801 31.77 -8.31 5.42
CA SER A 801 33.04 -9.01 5.25
C SER A 801 33.54 -9.00 3.80
N GLU A 802 32.67 -9.26 2.82
CA GLU A 802 33.01 -9.24 1.39
C GLU A 802 33.55 -7.87 0.96
N PHE A 803 32.91 -6.83 1.47
CA PHE A 803 33.24 -5.43 1.29
C PHE A 803 34.60 -5.02 1.89
N LEU A 804 34.89 -5.45 3.14
CA LEU A 804 36.19 -5.23 3.78
C LEU A 804 37.31 -6.02 3.08
N ASN A 805 37.02 -7.24 2.61
CA ASN A 805 37.93 -8.02 1.76
C ASN A 805 38.23 -7.32 0.43
N GLY A 806 37.22 -6.70 -0.20
CA GLY A 806 37.41 -5.98 -1.47
C GLY A 806 38.37 -4.78 -1.35
N ILE A 807 38.46 -4.13 -0.19
CA ILE A 807 39.55 -3.18 0.10
C ILE A 807 40.88 -3.89 0.31
N ALA A 808 40.91 -4.95 1.12
CA ALA A 808 42.13 -5.70 1.40
C ALA A 808 42.75 -6.33 0.13
N GLU A 809 41.99 -6.46 -0.96
CA GLU A 809 42.45 -6.78 -2.32
C GLU A 809 42.81 -5.54 -3.16
N GLY A 810 42.10 -4.42 -2.96
CA GLY A 810 42.33 -3.15 -3.63
C GLY A 810 43.62 -2.43 -3.19
N ILE A 811 44.20 -2.75 -2.03
CA ILE A 811 45.47 -2.21 -1.52
C ILE A 811 46.65 -3.00 -2.09
#